data_AF-A0A1G1C4G2-F1
#
_entry.id   AF-A0A1G1C4G2-F1
#
_cell.length_a   1.000
_cell.length_b   1.000
_cell.length_c   1.000
_cell.angle_alpha   90.00
_cell.angle_beta   90.00
_cell.angle_gamma   90.00
#
_symmetry.space_group_name_H-M   'P 1'
#
loop_
_entity.id
_entity.type
_entity.pdbx_description
1 polymer ?
#
loop_
_entity_poly.entity_id
_entity_poly.type
_entity_poly.pdbx_seq_one_letter_code
_entity_poly.pdbx_strand_id
1 'polypeptide(L)'
;MIDLSGTWQLASDPRNRGREDEWFRAEQPGAKDIPVPGEVHMAFPDVFGVFWYWRRFVPERGAGPHERVLLRLGAVDYLAEVWLNGLAVGGHEGGETPFALDVTAAVKSSVENLLAVRVLNPCHERIDGIVLNETPHRNKRIPQPPGSLYNYGGILLPVLLEFVPALRASDVFVQPDIATGDVRVQVTVSNDTAGAARGEISVALSTQRDNAQVAAATLRAEFAVGETVHHLGLRIPQPHLWNLKDPFLYRADVDVSAGACRHRVPVRFGFRDFRVIDGWFCLNGKRLFLKSTHTGNHFPLAWTAPVLPDFQRRDLVYAKALGFNCVRFISGVAWSEQLDFCDELGLMVYEECSASWDTIAETPQRGERFDRATREMIRRDRNHPSVTIWGLLNEIKDGPMFRHAVEALQLVRDLDSTRLVLLGSGRWDGQWQTGSVSNPGKRTWEYTWGVEAPDATPVNGPSSPGGYAVGAGDAHVYPSTPQTAATNAFIRNLGKDSKPVFLSEHGTGSLMNVIDELRKFDEVGASPDLPDATLIRAMGAKLEADWQRWGFDGVYPFAEDMLRDSQRLHSRQRRLGFDLIRSNSQFCGFNLTGILDHAITGEGVWTFWREFKPGVADVLRDGWAPLRWCLFVDPRHGYADQPLTLEAVLANEDVLPPGEYPVHFRVHGPQGVVWEKRTTVRIPQTGPGGQPPLAVPVLKETVTLGVASGVYEFAACLERGGCPAGDRREFRLSSGADLPEVRGTVSVWGVPDPVVAWLRCRPFTEARPRGRDIILVGDPALSGPEPRTQPPDALWAALWERVRRGAVAVILCPKALRVGDDTTARLPFANRGICRSFGDWLYHKECVAKRHAVFAGLQAGGILDWDYYDQVISREMFEGQDTPDEVVCAAFATGYNCPGGYASGVMIGAYRHGAGRVVLNTLHILEQFDRHPAADRLLLNLVTYAVGK
;
A
#
# COMPACT_ATOMS: atom_id res chain seq x y z
N MET A 1 32.01 -19.61 -14.91
CA MET A 1 30.54 -19.49 -15.01
C MET A 1 30.21 -19.03 -16.42
N ILE A 2 29.11 -19.51 -16.99
CA ILE A 2 28.59 -19.08 -18.30
C ILE A 2 27.17 -18.56 -18.06
N ASP A 3 26.87 -17.36 -18.53
CA ASP A 3 25.51 -16.82 -18.52
C ASP A 3 24.71 -17.37 -19.71
N LEU A 4 23.62 -18.07 -19.42
CA LEU A 4 22.71 -18.64 -20.42
C LEU A 4 21.48 -17.76 -20.67
N SER A 5 21.44 -16.57 -20.06
CA SER A 5 20.43 -15.54 -20.30
C SER A 5 20.49 -14.98 -21.74
N GLY A 6 19.52 -14.12 -22.08
CA GLY A 6 19.32 -13.56 -23.41
C GLY A 6 18.09 -14.15 -24.10
N THR A 7 18.10 -14.26 -25.43
CA THR A 7 16.93 -14.74 -26.18
C THR A 7 16.79 -16.27 -26.13
N TRP A 8 15.63 -16.75 -25.73
CA TRP A 8 15.23 -18.15 -25.74
C TRP A 8 14.05 -18.35 -26.71
N GLN A 9 13.80 -19.60 -27.10
CA GLN A 9 12.58 -19.96 -27.82
C GLN A 9 11.51 -20.36 -26.81
N LEU A 10 10.26 -19.92 -27.02
CA LEU A 10 9.11 -20.18 -26.15
C LEU A 10 7.89 -20.66 -26.93
N ALA A 11 7.25 -21.73 -26.48
CA ALA A 11 5.95 -22.16 -26.99
C ALA A 11 4.98 -22.44 -25.83
N SER A 12 3.70 -22.16 -26.05
CA SER A 12 2.63 -22.61 -25.15
C SER A 12 2.23 -24.04 -25.46
N ASP A 13 1.95 -24.82 -24.41
CA ASP A 13 1.47 -26.20 -24.47
C ASP A 13 0.09 -26.30 -23.77
N PRO A 14 -0.98 -25.78 -24.40
CA PRO A 14 -2.28 -25.65 -23.76
C PRO A 14 -2.94 -27.00 -23.42
N ARG A 15 -2.43 -28.11 -23.99
CA ARG A 15 -2.94 -29.45 -23.72
C ARG A 15 -2.03 -30.25 -22.76
N ASN A 16 -0.95 -29.64 -22.29
CA ASN A 16 0.05 -30.27 -21.43
C ASN A 16 0.53 -31.62 -21.97
N ARG A 17 0.83 -31.69 -23.27
CA ARG A 17 1.24 -32.92 -23.98
C ARG A 17 2.73 -32.96 -24.31
N GLY A 18 3.46 -31.88 -24.06
CA GLY A 18 4.85 -31.75 -24.47
C GLY A 18 5.78 -32.77 -23.81
N ARG A 19 5.41 -33.34 -22.65
CA ARG A 19 6.17 -34.43 -22.04
C ARG A 19 6.05 -35.72 -22.85
N GLU A 20 4.82 -36.09 -23.19
CA GLU A 20 4.50 -37.28 -23.98
C GLU A 20 5.01 -37.17 -25.42
N ASP A 21 4.94 -35.97 -25.98
CA ASP A 21 5.38 -35.66 -27.34
C ASP A 21 6.89 -35.32 -27.42
N GLU A 22 7.63 -35.50 -26.32
CA GLU A 22 9.08 -35.30 -26.20
C GLU A 22 9.61 -33.92 -26.63
N TRP A 23 8.88 -32.85 -26.30
CA TRP A 23 9.24 -31.46 -26.62
C TRP A 23 10.61 -31.05 -26.05
N PHE A 24 11.12 -31.75 -25.04
CA PHE A 24 12.48 -31.56 -24.52
C PHE A 24 13.61 -31.91 -25.51
N ARG A 25 13.31 -32.54 -26.66
CA ARG A 25 14.33 -32.91 -27.68
C ARG A 25 14.55 -31.84 -28.75
N ALA A 26 13.59 -30.96 -29.00
CA ALA A 26 13.67 -29.93 -30.02
C ALA A 26 12.62 -28.83 -29.82
N GLU A 27 12.95 -27.63 -30.29
CA GLU A 27 12.03 -26.50 -30.37
C GLU A 27 10.82 -26.84 -31.24
N GLN A 28 9.64 -26.36 -30.85
CA GLN A 28 8.42 -26.63 -31.59
C GLN A 28 8.16 -25.62 -32.71
N PRO A 29 7.52 -26.03 -33.83
CA PRO A 29 7.09 -25.09 -34.86
C PRO A 29 6.20 -23.99 -34.29
N GLY A 30 6.54 -22.72 -34.57
CA GLY A 30 5.80 -21.57 -34.07
C GLY A 30 6.22 -21.08 -32.67
N ALA A 31 7.31 -21.63 -32.11
CA ALA A 31 7.97 -21.01 -30.96
C ALA A 31 8.35 -19.55 -31.27
N LYS A 32 8.26 -18.70 -30.26
CA LYS A 32 8.55 -17.27 -30.33
C LYS A 32 9.80 -16.95 -29.54
N ASP A 33 10.51 -15.91 -29.95
CA ASP A 33 11.58 -15.34 -29.14
C ASP A 33 11.03 -14.76 -27.84
N ILE A 34 11.70 -15.05 -26.73
CA ILE A 34 11.44 -14.44 -25.42
C ILE A 34 12.78 -14.07 -24.76
N PRO A 35 12.91 -12.90 -24.11
CA PRO A 35 14.04 -12.65 -23.23
C PRO A 35 13.94 -13.53 -21.97
N VAL A 36 15.07 -14.07 -21.55
CA VAL A 36 15.29 -14.64 -20.22
C VAL A 36 16.40 -13.84 -19.57
N PRO A 37 16.17 -13.15 -18.43
CA PRO A 37 14.93 -13.11 -17.65
C PRO A 37 13.75 -12.46 -18.38
N GLY A 38 12.53 -12.97 -18.17
CA GLY A 38 11.32 -12.43 -18.76
C GLY A 38 10.06 -13.24 -18.45
N GLU A 39 8.91 -12.61 -18.65
CA GLU A 39 7.60 -13.18 -18.33
C GLU A 39 6.89 -13.69 -19.57
N VAL A 40 6.14 -14.80 -19.43
CA VAL A 40 5.43 -15.44 -20.56
C VAL A 40 4.49 -14.48 -21.30
N HIS A 41 3.91 -13.52 -20.58
CA HIS A 41 2.93 -12.57 -21.10
C HIS A 41 3.54 -11.63 -22.17
N MET A 42 4.85 -11.44 -22.18
CA MET A 42 5.53 -10.62 -23.21
C MET A 42 5.44 -11.27 -24.60
N ALA A 43 5.32 -12.60 -24.68
CA ALA A 43 5.12 -13.34 -25.94
C ALA A 43 3.67 -13.86 -26.11
N PHE A 44 2.97 -14.10 -25.01
CA PHE A 44 1.61 -14.65 -24.94
C PHE A 44 0.75 -13.93 -23.88
N PRO A 45 0.23 -12.71 -24.15
CA PRO A 45 -0.40 -11.85 -23.14
C PRO A 45 -1.54 -12.46 -22.33
N ASP A 46 -2.38 -13.28 -22.97
CA ASP A 46 -3.61 -13.85 -22.37
C ASP A 46 -3.56 -15.38 -22.21
N VAL A 47 -2.36 -15.98 -22.26
CA VAL A 47 -2.20 -17.43 -22.13
C VAL A 47 -1.63 -17.75 -20.76
N PHE A 48 -2.24 -18.72 -20.09
CA PHE A 48 -1.75 -19.30 -18.84
C PHE A 48 -1.59 -20.81 -19.00
N GLY A 49 -1.01 -21.49 -18.00
CA GLY A 49 -0.78 -22.92 -18.03
C GLY A 49 0.66 -23.26 -18.37
N VAL A 50 0.86 -24.18 -19.31
CA VAL A 50 2.17 -24.80 -19.56
C VAL A 50 2.90 -24.13 -20.71
N PHE A 51 4.18 -23.86 -20.49
CA PHE A 51 5.10 -23.28 -21.45
C PHE A 51 6.37 -24.10 -21.53
N TRP A 52 6.97 -24.13 -22.71
CA TRP A 52 8.27 -24.76 -22.95
C TRP A 52 9.26 -23.73 -23.47
N TYR A 53 10.41 -23.69 -22.82
CA TYR A 53 11.54 -22.83 -23.11
C TYR A 53 12.70 -23.66 -23.66
N TRP A 54 13.39 -23.16 -24.68
CA TRP A 54 14.60 -23.80 -25.21
C TRP A 54 15.74 -22.81 -25.40
N ARG A 55 16.95 -23.28 -25.06
CA ARG A 55 18.20 -22.58 -25.30
C ARG A 55 19.28 -23.54 -25.79
N ARG A 56 19.87 -23.18 -26.93
CA ARG A 56 21.09 -23.81 -27.42
C ARG A 56 22.31 -23.05 -26.93
N PHE A 57 23.35 -23.78 -26.53
CA PHE A 57 24.62 -23.19 -26.10
C PHE A 57 25.79 -24.16 -26.30
N VAL A 58 27.00 -23.62 -26.43
CA VAL A 58 28.24 -24.39 -26.59
C VAL A 58 29.19 -24.01 -25.45
N PRO A 59 29.35 -24.85 -24.41
CA PRO A 59 30.34 -24.58 -23.37
C PRO A 59 31.74 -24.93 -23.90
N GLU A 60 32.67 -23.98 -23.81
CA GLU A 60 34.04 -24.16 -24.33
C GLU A 60 34.80 -25.31 -23.65
N ARG A 61 34.45 -25.61 -22.39
CA ARG A 61 35.09 -26.65 -21.57
C ARG A 61 34.07 -27.56 -20.88
N GLY A 62 34.50 -28.78 -20.56
CA GLY A 62 33.77 -29.72 -19.71
C GLY A 62 34.17 -29.60 -18.24
N ALA A 63 33.56 -30.43 -17.38
CA ALA A 63 33.98 -30.54 -15.98
C ALA A 63 35.39 -31.16 -15.89
N GLY A 64 36.28 -30.55 -15.10
CA GLY A 64 37.52 -31.19 -14.71
C GLY A 64 37.30 -32.42 -13.79
N PRO A 65 38.33 -33.23 -13.52
CA PRO A 65 38.24 -34.45 -12.69
C PRO A 65 37.72 -34.24 -11.26
N HIS A 66 37.77 -33.00 -10.76
CA HIS A 66 37.36 -32.60 -9.42
C HIS A 66 36.33 -31.47 -9.43
N GLU A 67 35.63 -31.29 -10.54
CA GLU A 67 34.58 -30.28 -10.70
C GLU A 67 33.21 -30.94 -10.91
N ARG A 68 32.18 -30.17 -10.60
CA ARG A 68 30.78 -30.38 -10.97
C ARG A 68 30.32 -29.20 -11.81
N VAL A 69 29.34 -29.44 -12.66
CA VAL A 69 28.65 -28.40 -13.43
C VAL A 69 27.24 -28.28 -12.90
N LEU A 70 26.93 -27.13 -12.32
CA LEU A 70 25.60 -26.81 -11.79
C LEU A 70 24.88 -25.86 -12.75
N LEU A 71 23.63 -26.18 -13.06
CA LEU A 71 22.71 -25.27 -13.74
C LEU A 71 21.89 -24.53 -12.67
N ARG A 72 22.11 -23.23 -12.53
CA ARG A 72 21.40 -22.36 -11.58
C ARG A 72 20.33 -21.56 -12.32
N LEU A 73 19.09 -21.65 -11.85
CA LEU A 73 18.00 -20.80 -12.31
C LEU A 73 17.66 -19.82 -11.17
N GLY A 74 17.65 -18.53 -11.47
CA GLY A 74 17.51 -17.49 -10.44
C GLY A 74 16.12 -17.43 -9.78
N ALA A 75 15.07 -17.64 -10.56
CA ALA A 75 13.68 -17.76 -10.13
C ALA A 75 12.85 -18.22 -11.34
N VAL A 76 11.99 -19.23 -11.16
CA VAL A 76 11.08 -19.71 -12.20
C VAL A 76 9.69 -19.84 -11.62
N ASP A 77 8.75 -19.06 -12.12
CA ASP A 77 7.41 -18.99 -11.57
C ASP A 77 6.41 -19.75 -12.46
N TYR A 78 5.82 -20.87 -12.02
CA TYR A 78 5.84 -21.42 -10.64
C TYR A 78 6.44 -22.83 -10.53
N LEU A 79 6.09 -23.77 -11.41
CA LEU A 79 6.63 -25.15 -11.40
C LEU A 79 7.53 -25.36 -12.62
N ALA A 80 8.81 -25.67 -12.37
CA ALA A 80 9.83 -25.89 -13.38
C ALA A 80 10.23 -27.38 -13.45
N GLU A 81 10.30 -27.92 -14.67
CA GLU A 81 10.94 -29.20 -14.97
C GLU A 81 12.01 -28.97 -16.05
N VAL A 82 13.20 -29.56 -15.88
CA VAL A 82 14.39 -29.21 -16.67
C VAL A 82 15.00 -30.45 -17.32
N TRP A 83 15.35 -30.31 -18.60
CA TRP A 83 16.08 -31.30 -19.38
C TRP A 83 17.32 -30.69 -20.02
N LEU A 84 18.41 -31.46 -20.08
CA LEU A 84 19.60 -31.13 -20.85
C LEU A 84 19.92 -32.26 -21.82
N ASN A 85 19.96 -31.96 -23.11
CA ASN A 85 20.19 -32.92 -24.19
C ASN A 85 19.21 -34.11 -24.16
N GLY A 86 17.96 -33.83 -23.76
CA GLY A 86 16.87 -34.80 -23.61
C GLY A 86 16.92 -35.66 -22.34
N LEU A 87 17.90 -35.48 -21.45
CA LEU A 87 17.94 -36.11 -20.14
C LEU A 87 17.27 -35.20 -19.10
N ALA A 88 16.33 -35.74 -18.32
CA ALA A 88 15.73 -35.00 -17.19
C ALA A 88 16.79 -34.80 -16.10
N VAL A 89 16.99 -33.55 -15.68
CA VAL A 89 18.02 -33.16 -14.69
C VAL A 89 17.43 -32.64 -13.37
N GLY A 90 16.11 -32.44 -13.29
CA GLY A 90 15.41 -32.07 -12.06
C GLY A 90 14.37 -30.96 -12.28
N GLY A 91 13.98 -30.29 -11.21
CA GLY A 91 12.95 -29.25 -11.22
C GLY A 91 12.83 -28.54 -9.88
N HIS A 92 11.93 -27.56 -9.81
CA HIS A 92 11.63 -26.78 -8.61
C HIS A 92 10.18 -26.30 -8.65
N GLU A 93 9.60 -26.15 -7.47
CA GLU A 93 8.27 -25.58 -7.30
C GLU A 93 8.36 -24.42 -6.29
N GLY A 94 8.09 -23.22 -6.78
CA GLY A 94 8.20 -21.94 -6.06
C GLY A 94 8.64 -20.82 -7.02
N GLY A 95 8.14 -19.59 -6.84
CA GLY A 95 8.28 -18.52 -7.85
C GLY A 95 9.33 -17.44 -7.59
N GLU A 96 10.00 -17.43 -6.43
CA GLU A 96 10.72 -16.24 -5.93
C GLU A 96 12.22 -16.45 -5.65
N THR A 97 12.67 -17.70 -5.69
CA THR A 97 13.92 -18.15 -5.10
C THR A 97 14.75 -18.97 -6.08
N PRO A 98 16.09 -18.94 -5.97
CA PRO A 98 16.95 -19.68 -6.88
C PRO A 98 17.04 -21.16 -6.52
N PHE A 99 17.25 -22.00 -7.54
CA PHE A 99 17.59 -23.42 -7.36
C PHE A 99 18.72 -23.83 -8.30
N ALA A 100 19.42 -24.91 -7.97
CA ALA A 100 20.54 -25.42 -8.75
C ALA A 100 20.41 -26.93 -8.97
N LEU A 101 20.72 -27.39 -10.18
CA LEU A 101 20.68 -28.79 -10.60
C LEU A 101 22.08 -29.25 -11.04
N ASP A 102 22.53 -30.42 -10.60
CA ASP A 102 23.79 -31.00 -11.09
C ASP A 102 23.58 -31.57 -12.51
N VAL A 103 24.23 -30.95 -13.49
CA VAL A 103 24.17 -31.33 -14.90
C VAL A 103 25.48 -31.92 -15.42
N THR A 104 26.40 -32.29 -14.51
CA THR A 104 27.75 -32.77 -14.84
C THR A 104 27.74 -33.93 -15.84
N ALA A 105 26.82 -34.89 -15.67
CA ALA A 105 26.71 -36.05 -16.54
C ALA A 105 26.00 -35.77 -17.88
N ALA A 106 25.24 -34.66 -17.96
CA ALA A 106 24.38 -34.34 -19.09
C ALA A 106 25.02 -33.34 -20.06
N VAL A 107 25.84 -32.43 -19.56
CA VAL A 107 26.49 -31.37 -20.35
C VAL A 107 27.64 -31.93 -21.18
N LYS A 108 27.75 -31.48 -22.43
CA LYS A 108 28.79 -31.89 -23.38
C LYS A 108 29.68 -30.70 -23.72
N SER A 109 30.99 -30.87 -23.62
CA SER A 109 31.96 -29.81 -23.92
C SER A 109 32.20 -29.63 -25.41
N SER A 110 32.45 -28.40 -25.83
CA SER A 110 32.87 -28.02 -27.18
C SER A 110 31.90 -28.46 -28.30
N VAL A 111 30.65 -28.77 -27.94
CA VAL A 111 29.56 -29.12 -28.86
C VAL A 111 28.28 -28.41 -28.41
N GLU A 112 27.30 -28.33 -29.30
CA GLU A 112 26.01 -27.74 -28.97
C GLU A 112 25.23 -28.61 -27.98
N ASN A 113 24.67 -27.95 -26.97
CA ASN A 113 23.76 -28.53 -25.99
C ASN A 113 22.40 -27.87 -26.14
N LEU A 114 21.33 -28.65 -25.89
CA LEU A 114 19.95 -28.14 -25.83
C LEU A 114 19.46 -28.20 -24.38
N LEU A 115 19.22 -27.04 -23.79
CA LEU A 115 18.51 -26.89 -22.52
C LEU A 115 17.03 -26.67 -22.83
N ALA A 116 16.16 -27.51 -22.26
CA ALA A 116 14.72 -27.38 -22.33
C ALA A 116 14.13 -27.23 -20.92
N VAL A 117 13.25 -26.26 -20.71
CA VAL A 117 12.58 -26.03 -19.43
C VAL A 117 11.09 -25.96 -19.66
N ARG A 118 10.33 -26.85 -19.00
CA ARG A 118 8.88 -26.76 -18.92
C ARG A 118 8.53 -25.90 -17.70
N VAL A 119 7.70 -24.89 -17.90
CA VAL A 119 7.20 -24.00 -16.85
C VAL A 119 5.68 -24.10 -16.82
N LEU A 120 5.11 -24.51 -15.69
CA LEU A 120 3.69 -24.37 -15.41
C LEU A 120 3.47 -23.07 -14.63
N ASN A 121 2.81 -22.11 -15.27
CA ASN A 121 2.20 -20.92 -14.66
C ASN A 121 0.76 -21.29 -14.26
N PRO A 122 0.47 -21.51 -12.96
CA PRO A 122 -0.83 -21.96 -12.48
C PRO A 122 -1.95 -21.00 -12.88
N CYS A 123 -3.12 -21.55 -13.22
CA CYS A 123 -4.31 -20.77 -13.53
C CYS A 123 -5.52 -21.33 -12.76
N HIS A 124 -6.74 -21.04 -13.24
CA HIS A 124 -7.96 -21.59 -12.65
C HIS A 124 -8.18 -23.07 -13.02
N GLU A 125 -7.58 -23.54 -14.12
CA GLU A 125 -7.61 -24.94 -14.53
C GLU A 125 -6.56 -25.75 -13.76
N ARG A 126 -6.95 -26.95 -13.32
CA ARG A 126 -6.03 -27.85 -12.61
C ARG A 126 -5.13 -28.56 -13.61
N ILE A 127 -3.85 -28.21 -13.59
CA ILE A 127 -2.82 -28.83 -14.43
C ILE A 127 -1.78 -29.46 -13.51
N ASP A 128 -1.50 -30.75 -13.70
CA ASP A 128 -0.62 -31.54 -12.83
C ASP A 128 -0.97 -31.45 -11.33
N GLY A 129 -2.26 -31.32 -11.03
CA GLY A 129 -2.74 -31.18 -9.65
C GLY A 129 -2.57 -29.79 -9.05
N ILE A 130 -2.15 -28.79 -9.82
CA ILE A 130 -1.89 -27.42 -9.35
C ILE A 130 -2.89 -26.43 -9.96
N VAL A 131 -3.38 -25.50 -9.14
CA VAL A 131 -4.15 -24.31 -9.51
C VAL A 131 -3.58 -23.10 -8.76
N LEU A 132 -3.77 -21.90 -9.32
CA LEU A 132 -3.18 -20.67 -8.77
C LEU A 132 -3.50 -20.47 -7.29
N ASN A 133 -4.77 -20.58 -6.92
CA ASN A 133 -5.24 -20.37 -5.55
C ASN A 133 -4.74 -21.42 -4.55
N GLU A 134 -3.99 -22.45 -4.95
CA GLU A 134 -3.40 -23.44 -4.03
C GLU A 134 -1.88 -23.29 -3.88
N THR A 135 -1.29 -22.29 -4.53
CA THR A 135 0.15 -22.02 -4.54
C THR A 135 0.49 -20.73 -3.78
N PRO A 136 1.71 -20.53 -3.27
CA PRO A 136 2.20 -19.21 -2.90
C PRO A 136 2.22 -18.27 -4.12
N HIS A 137 1.42 -17.20 -4.10
CA HIS A 137 1.28 -16.31 -5.27
C HIS A 137 0.97 -14.86 -4.93
N ARG A 138 1.35 -14.39 -3.73
CA ARG A 138 1.12 -13.00 -3.30
C ARG A 138 -0.38 -12.65 -3.41
N ASN A 139 -0.73 -11.61 -4.17
CA ASN A 139 -2.10 -11.20 -4.54
C ASN A 139 -2.39 -11.30 -6.05
N LYS A 140 -1.82 -12.28 -6.77
CA LYS A 140 -2.18 -12.50 -8.20
C LYS A 140 -3.67 -12.88 -8.34
N ARG A 141 -4.38 -12.32 -9.32
CA ARG A 141 -5.78 -12.68 -9.63
C ARG A 141 -6.05 -12.83 -11.13
N ILE A 142 -7.04 -13.66 -11.46
CA ILE A 142 -7.54 -13.88 -12.83
C ILE A 142 -9.08 -13.77 -12.84
N PRO A 143 -9.69 -12.83 -13.59
CA PRO A 143 -9.05 -11.65 -14.16
C PRO A 143 -8.50 -10.73 -13.05
N GLN A 144 -7.53 -9.88 -13.38
CA GLN A 144 -6.96 -8.91 -12.44
C GLN A 144 -7.87 -7.67 -12.34
N PRO A 145 -8.38 -7.32 -11.14
CA PRO A 145 -8.88 -5.98 -10.86
C PRO A 145 -7.73 -5.10 -10.31
N PRO A 146 -7.77 -3.76 -10.48
CA PRO A 146 -6.85 -2.88 -9.77
C PRO A 146 -6.80 -3.16 -8.26
N GLY A 147 -5.62 -3.08 -7.68
CA GLY A 147 -5.34 -3.53 -6.31
C GLY A 147 -4.94 -5.01 -6.19
N SER A 148 -4.93 -5.76 -7.30
CA SER A 148 -4.32 -7.09 -7.41
C SER A 148 -3.19 -7.11 -8.44
N LEU A 149 -2.25 -8.05 -8.33
CA LEU A 149 -1.24 -8.28 -9.36
C LEU A 149 -1.80 -9.15 -10.49
N TYR A 150 -1.24 -8.99 -11.69
CA TYR A 150 -1.52 -9.89 -12.80
C TYR A 150 -0.94 -11.28 -12.54
N ASN A 151 -1.51 -12.30 -13.16
CA ASN A 151 -0.98 -13.66 -13.08
C ASN A 151 0.27 -13.84 -13.97
N TYR A 152 1.39 -13.29 -13.53
CA TYR A 152 2.69 -13.48 -14.17
C TYR A 152 3.26 -14.88 -13.91
N GLY A 153 4.20 -15.28 -14.77
CA GLY A 153 4.96 -16.52 -14.70
C GLY A 153 6.08 -16.55 -15.75
N GLY A 154 6.98 -17.51 -15.67
CA GLY A 154 8.14 -17.64 -16.56
C GLY A 154 9.48 -17.73 -15.82
N ILE A 155 10.58 -17.55 -16.54
CA ILE A 155 11.94 -17.53 -15.97
C ILE A 155 12.30 -16.08 -15.62
N LEU A 156 12.09 -15.70 -14.36
CA LEU A 156 12.07 -14.30 -13.90
C LEU A 156 13.43 -13.72 -13.56
N LEU A 157 14.46 -14.56 -13.39
CA LEU A 157 15.83 -14.16 -13.08
C LEU A 157 16.85 -14.99 -13.89
N PRO A 158 18.14 -14.57 -13.94
CA PRO A 158 19.15 -15.16 -14.83
C PRO A 158 19.34 -16.67 -14.69
N VAL A 159 19.76 -17.32 -15.79
CA VAL A 159 20.12 -18.75 -15.82
C VAL A 159 21.62 -18.88 -16.04
N LEU A 160 22.32 -19.57 -15.14
CA LEU A 160 23.78 -19.65 -15.12
C LEU A 160 24.26 -21.10 -15.15
N LEU A 161 25.33 -21.38 -15.89
CA LEU A 161 26.09 -22.62 -15.84
C LEU A 161 27.37 -22.42 -15.03
N GLU A 162 27.43 -23.02 -13.86
CA GLU A 162 28.52 -22.86 -12.89
C GLU A 162 29.42 -24.08 -12.88
N PHE A 163 30.73 -23.87 -13.01
CA PHE A 163 31.72 -24.93 -12.80
C PHE A 163 32.24 -24.76 -11.38
N VAL A 164 31.96 -25.71 -10.51
CA VAL A 164 32.28 -25.65 -9.08
C VAL A 164 33.11 -26.86 -8.68
N PRO A 165 33.95 -26.76 -7.65
CA PRO A 165 34.63 -27.94 -7.11
C PRO A 165 33.62 -29.00 -6.61
N ALA A 166 33.97 -30.28 -6.77
CA ALA A 166 33.18 -31.40 -6.27
C ALA A 166 33.10 -31.44 -4.74
N LEU A 167 34.04 -30.77 -4.05
CA LEU A 167 33.95 -30.47 -2.64
C LEU A 167 33.91 -28.95 -2.45
N ARG A 168 32.80 -28.42 -1.95
CA ARG A 168 32.51 -26.97 -1.92
C ARG A 168 31.68 -26.58 -0.71
N ALA A 169 31.81 -25.34 -0.26
CA ALA A 169 30.78 -24.71 0.58
C ALA A 169 29.48 -24.54 -0.23
N SER A 170 28.39 -25.19 0.19
CA SER A 170 27.04 -25.05 -0.41
C SER A 170 26.20 -23.96 0.27
N ASP A 171 26.48 -23.66 1.54
CA ASP A 171 25.83 -22.61 2.32
C ASP A 171 26.78 -22.07 3.39
N VAL A 172 26.74 -20.77 3.63
CA VAL A 172 27.54 -20.09 4.65
C VAL A 172 26.65 -19.10 5.38
N PHE A 173 26.53 -19.25 6.70
CA PHE A 173 25.75 -18.35 7.54
C PHE A 173 26.62 -17.72 8.62
N VAL A 174 26.71 -16.38 8.60
CA VAL A 174 27.50 -15.60 9.55
C VAL A 174 26.57 -14.99 10.60
N GLN A 175 26.80 -15.33 11.87
CA GLN A 175 26.01 -14.89 13.03
C GLN A 175 26.88 -14.00 13.93
N PRO A 176 26.88 -12.67 13.70
CA PRO A 176 27.59 -11.73 14.55
C PRO A 176 26.80 -11.40 15.83
N ASP A 177 27.47 -11.36 16.97
CA ASP A 177 26.92 -10.91 18.26
C ASP A 177 27.49 -9.53 18.63
N ILE A 178 26.61 -8.53 18.76
CA ILE A 178 27.03 -7.16 19.08
C ILE A 178 27.56 -7.00 20.51
N ALA A 179 27.12 -7.83 21.46
CA ALA A 179 27.43 -7.70 22.87
C ALA A 179 28.81 -8.29 23.19
N THR A 180 29.16 -9.40 22.55
CA THR A 180 30.44 -10.07 22.78
C THR A 180 31.49 -9.74 21.72
N GLY A 181 31.07 -9.35 20.51
CA GLY A 181 31.94 -9.25 19.33
C GLY A 181 32.29 -10.62 18.73
N ASP A 182 31.67 -11.70 19.21
CA ASP A 182 31.87 -13.04 18.65
C ASP A 182 31.13 -13.16 17.32
N VAL A 183 31.75 -13.87 16.38
CA VAL A 183 31.21 -14.17 15.06
C VAL A 183 31.21 -15.68 14.90
N ARG A 184 30.03 -16.29 14.89
CA ARG A 184 29.87 -17.71 14.59
C ARG A 184 29.63 -17.87 13.09
N VAL A 185 30.50 -18.61 12.42
CA VAL A 185 30.36 -18.94 11.01
C VAL A 185 29.98 -20.40 10.88
N GLN A 186 28.78 -20.66 10.37
CA GLN A 186 28.32 -21.99 10.00
C GLN A 186 28.62 -22.20 8.51
N VAL A 187 29.31 -23.28 8.17
CA VAL A 187 29.63 -23.66 6.79
C VAL A 187 29.06 -25.03 6.52
N THR A 188 28.13 -25.11 5.57
CA THR A 188 27.66 -26.36 5.00
C THR A 188 28.57 -26.74 3.84
N VAL A 189 29.23 -27.88 3.93
CA VAL A 189 30.13 -28.42 2.91
C VAL A 189 29.43 -29.57 2.21
N SER A 190 29.26 -29.45 0.90
CA SER A 190 28.84 -30.53 0.01
C SER A 190 30.07 -31.23 -0.55
N ASN A 191 30.16 -32.54 -0.33
CA ASN A 191 31.20 -33.41 -0.87
C ASN A 191 30.57 -34.43 -1.83
N ASP A 192 30.70 -34.15 -3.12
CA ASP A 192 30.24 -35.01 -4.22
C ASP A 192 31.37 -35.91 -4.76
N THR A 193 32.49 -36.05 -4.06
CA THR A 193 33.59 -36.95 -4.45
C THR A 193 33.26 -38.42 -4.13
N ALA A 194 34.09 -39.36 -4.59
CA ALA A 194 33.85 -40.79 -4.43
C ALA A 194 33.94 -41.31 -2.98
N GLY A 195 34.43 -40.49 -2.04
CA GLY A 195 34.61 -40.90 -0.65
C GLY A 195 34.79 -39.71 0.30
N ALA A 196 34.93 -40.02 1.58
CA ALA A 196 35.23 -39.01 2.58
C ALA A 196 36.59 -38.34 2.27
N ALA A 197 36.66 -37.03 2.45
CA ALA A 197 37.86 -36.24 2.18
C ALA A 197 38.30 -35.51 3.44
N ARG A 198 39.60 -35.56 3.77
CA ARG A 198 40.18 -34.76 4.85
C ARG A 198 40.72 -33.46 4.29
N GLY A 199 40.36 -32.36 4.93
CA GLY A 199 40.74 -31.04 4.46
C GLY A 199 40.57 -29.97 5.53
N GLU A 200 40.40 -28.74 5.07
CA GLU A 200 40.43 -27.55 5.89
C GLU A 200 39.35 -26.55 5.45
N ILE A 201 38.71 -25.92 6.44
CA ILE A 201 37.90 -24.72 6.28
C ILE A 201 38.70 -23.56 6.90
N SER A 202 39.05 -22.57 6.09
CA SER A 202 39.68 -21.34 6.53
C SER A 202 38.73 -20.17 6.33
N VAL A 203 38.53 -19.36 7.36
CA VAL A 203 37.66 -18.17 7.35
C VAL A 203 38.50 -16.95 7.69
N ALA A 204 38.50 -15.95 6.81
CA ALA A 204 39.09 -14.63 7.08
C ALA A 204 37.98 -13.57 7.12
N LEU A 205 37.88 -12.83 8.21
CA LEU A 205 36.99 -11.68 8.33
C LEU A 205 37.76 -10.42 7.99
N SER A 206 37.21 -9.62 7.08
CA SER A 206 37.78 -8.35 6.65
C SER A 206 36.73 -7.25 6.66
N THR A 207 37.15 -6.00 6.78
CA THR A 207 36.29 -4.84 6.53
C THR A 207 35.99 -4.71 5.03
N GLN A 208 34.74 -4.40 4.68
CA GLN A 208 34.32 -4.34 3.26
C GLN A 208 34.94 -3.14 2.51
N ARG A 209 35.16 -2.02 3.20
CA ARG A 209 35.59 -0.76 2.59
C ARG A 209 37.05 -0.75 2.11
N ASP A 210 37.96 -1.33 2.88
CA ASP A 210 39.41 -1.27 2.69
C ASP A 210 40.09 -2.65 2.69
N ASN A 211 39.31 -3.74 2.79
CA ASN A 211 39.80 -5.12 2.81
C ASN A 211 40.80 -5.41 3.95
N ALA A 212 40.74 -4.69 5.06
CA ALA A 212 41.61 -4.94 6.21
C ALA A 212 41.13 -6.20 6.94
N GLN A 213 41.99 -7.22 7.03
CA GLN A 213 41.68 -8.45 7.77
C GLN A 213 41.66 -8.15 9.28
N VAL A 214 40.56 -8.47 9.95
CA VAL A 214 40.33 -8.21 11.37
C VAL A 214 40.31 -9.48 12.23
N ALA A 215 40.03 -10.64 11.63
CA ALA A 215 40.12 -11.95 12.30
C ALA A 215 40.31 -13.07 11.27
N ALA A 216 40.87 -14.20 11.70
CA ALA A 216 40.92 -15.41 10.90
C ALA A 216 40.87 -16.66 11.79
N ALA A 217 40.30 -17.75 11.26
CA ALA A 217 40.24 -19.03 11.93
C ALA A 217 40.30 -20.16 10.90
N THR A 218 40.80 -21.31 11.35
CA THR A 218 40.99 -22.48 10.51
C THR A 218 40.54 -23.73 11.26
N LEU A 219 39.76 -24.58 10.60
CA LEU A 219 39.27 -25.86 11.11
C LEU A 219 39.69 -26.98 10.16
N ARG A 220 40.41 -27.97 10.68
CA ARG A 220 40.62 -29.23 9.96
C ARG A 220 39.48 -30.17 10.25
N ALA A 221 38.90 -30.74 9.20
CA ALA A 221 37.73 -31.60 9.30
C ALA A 221 37.81 -32.74 8.29
N GLU A 222 37.03 -33.79 8.58
CA GLU A 222 36.70 -34.83 7.62
C GLU A 222 35.32 -34.52 7.04
N PHE A 223 35.24 -34.48 5.72
CA PHE A 223 34.04 -34.20 4.96
C PHE A 223 33.48 -35.53 4.46
N ALA A 224 32.44 -36.05 5.12
CA ALA A 224 31.70 -37.21 4.63
C ALA A 224 31.04 -36.90 3.28
N VAL A 225 30.74 -37.93 2.48
CA VAL A 225 30.00 -37.78 1.22
C VAL A 225 28.61 -37.20 1.52
N GLY A 226 28.15 -36.26 0.68
CA GLY A 226 26.93 -35.49 0.91
C GLY A 226 27.19 -34.18 1.65
N GLU A 227 26.18 -33.68 2.37
CA GLU A 227 26.28 -32.44 3.13
C GLU A 227 26.74 -32.66 4.57
N THR A 228 27.68 -31.84 5.03
CA THR A 228 28.13 -31.78 6.43
C THR A 228 28.14 -30.33 6.92
N VAL A 229 27.80 -30.10 8.18
CA VAL A 229 27.76 -28.76 8.77
C VAL A 229 28.91 -28.59 9.76
N HIS A 230 29.67 -27.51 9.61
CA HIS A 230 30.82 -27.17 10.45
C HIS A 230 30.67 -25.78 11.03
N HIS A 231 31.21 -25.56 12.22
CA HIS A 231 31.14 -24.27 12.91
C HIS A 231 32.52 -23.75 13.27
N LEU A 232 32.76 -22.47 12.97
CA LEU A 232 33.96 -21.74 13.38
C LEU A 232 33.56 -20.53 14.22
N GLY A 233 34.28 -20.29 15.30
CA GLY A 233 34.13 -19.10 16.13
C GLY A 233 35.30 -18.13 15.90
N LEU A 234 34.98 -16.89 15.59
CA LEU A 234 35.93 -15.78 15.50
C LEU A 234 35.49 -14.66 16.44
N ARG A 235 36.34 -13.65 16.64
CA ARG A 235 36.01 -12.50 17.48
C ARG A 235 36.58 -11.21 16.89
N ILE A 236 35.74 -10.18 16.85
CA ILE A 236 36.11 -8.80 16.52
C ILE A 236 35.79 -7.97 17.76
N PRO A 237 36.80 -7.64 18.60
CA PRO A 237 36.58 -6.80 19.77
C PRO A 237 36.06 -5.43 19.34
N GLN A 238 35.01 -4.93 20.02
CA GLN A 238 34.40 -3.63 19.75
C GLN A 238 34.03 -3.45 18.27
N PRO A 239 33.12 -4.30 17.73
CA PRO A 239 32.79 -4.26 16.33
C PRO A 239 32.15 -2.91 15.94
N HIS A 240 32.45 -2.46 14.73
CA HIS A 240 31.78 -1.30 14.14
C HIS A 240 30.38 -1.73 13.70
N LEU A 241 29.34 -1.14 14.30
CA LEU A 241 27.96 -1.55 14.07
C LEU A 241 27.42 -1.01 12.75
N TRP A 242 26.68 -1.86 12.04
CA TRP A 242 25.79 -1.43 10.97
C TRP A 242 24.65 -0.61 11.55
N ASN A 243 24.41 0.58 11.01
CA ASN A 243 23.28 1.43 11.37
C ASN A 243 22.83 2.30 10.19
N LEU A 244 21.72 3.03 10.38
CA LEU A 244 21.07 3.81 9.32
C LEU A 244 21.91 4.97 8.73
N LYS A 245 22.88 5.50 9.47
CA LYS A 245 23.73 6.63 9.03
C LYS A 245 25.14 6.20 8.67
N ASP A 246 25.57 5.08 9.23
CA ASP A 246 26.88 4.48 9.06
C ASP A 246 26.70 2.97 8.91
N PRO A 247 26.29 2.50 7.71
CA PRO A 247 26.01 1.10 7.42
C PRO A 247 27.30 0.30 7.24
N PHE A 248 28.04 0.11 8.32
CA PHE A 248 29.34 -0.56 8.28
C PHE A 248 29.20 -2.06 7.94
N LEU A 249 29.95 -2.52 6.92
CA LEU A 249 29.92 -3.89 6.43
C LEU A 249 31.28 -4.58 6.58
N TYR A 250 31.22 -5.87 6.90
CA TYR A 250 32.33 -6.80 6.90
C TYR A 250 32.13 -7.86 5.80
N ARG A 251 33.20 -8.56 5.45
CA ARG A 251 33.22 -9.71 4.55
C ARG A 251 33.88 -10.91 5.24
N ALA A 252 33.24 -12.06 5.17
CA ALA A 252 33.81 -13.35 5.52
C ALA A 252 34.24 -14.07 4.24
N ASP A 253 35.55 -14.19 4.02
CA ASP A 253 36.12 -14.98 2.95
C ASP A 253 36.30 -16.43 3.45
N VAL A 254 35.42 -17.34 3.03
CA VAL A 254 35.43 -18.76 3.41
C VAL A 254 36.10 -19.59 2.33
N ASP A 255 37.15 -20.32 2.69
CA ASP A 255 37.95 -21.18 1.81
C ASP A 255 37.84 -22.63 2.31
N VAL A 256 37.20 -23.50 1.52
CA VAL A 256 37.10 -24.93 1.80
C VAL A 256 38.03 -25.66 0.85
N SER A 257 38.97 -26.44 1.39
CA SER A 257 39.96 -27.16 0.59
C SER A 257 40.18 -28.59 1.06
N ALA A 258 40.32 -29.52 0.10
CA ALA A 258 40.68 -30.91 0.36
C ALA A 258 41.31 -31.52 -0.91
N GLY A 259 42.55 -31.98 -0.81
CA GLY A 259 43.28 -32.50 -1.98
C GLY A 259 43.37 -31.45 -3.10
N ALA A 260 42.82 -31.77 -4.28
CA ALA A 260 42.77 -30.88 -5.44
C ALA A 260 41.54 -29.96 -5.46
N CYS A 261 40.54 -30.18 -4.59
CA CYS A 261 39.37 -29.32 -4.48
C CYS A 261 39.68 -28.09 -3.63
N ARG A 262 39.34 -26.90 -4.13
CA ARG A 262 39.35 -25.65 -3.36
C ARG A 262 38.22 -24.74 -3.82
N HIS A 263 37.33 -24.38 -2.90
CA HIS A 263 36.21 -23.46 -3.14
C HIS A 263 36.32 -22.25 -2.22
N ARG A 264 36.19 -21.04 -2.78
CA ARG A 264 36.17 -19.80 -2.01
C ARG A 264 34.84 -19.08 -2.21
N VAL A 265 34.19 -18.76 -1.10
CA VAL A 265 32.91 -18.03 -1.09
C VAL A 265 33.04 -16.80 -0.19
N PRO A 266 32.90 -15.58 -0.74
CA PRO A 266 32.77 -14.38 0.06
C PRO A 266 31.32 -14.22 0.55
N VAL A 267 31.14 -13.84 1.82
CA VAL A 267 29.83 -13.50 2.39
C VAL A 267 29.91 -12.15 3.08
N ARG A 268 29.03 -11.22 2.72
CA ARG A 268 28.90 -9.94 3.43
C ARG A 268 28.06 -10.12 4.69
N PHE A 269 28.39 -9.38 5.75
CA PHE A 269 27.63 -9.34 6.99
C PHE A 269 27.86 -8.01 7.73
N GLY A 270 27.03 -7.73 8.74
CA GLY A 270 27.17 -6.55 9.59
C GLY A 270 26.70 -6.81 11.02
N PHE A 271 27.28 -6.11 11.99
CA PHE A 271 26.89 -6.19 13.39
C PHE A 271 25.70 -5.26 13.65
N ARG A 272 24.54 -5.82 14.01
CA ARG A 272 23.33 -5.07 14.30
C ARG A 272 22.45 -5.85 15.26
N ASP A 273 21.80 -5.12 16.16
CA ASP A 273 20.69 -5.64 16.96
C ASP A 273 19.41 -4.82 16.67
N PHE A 274 18.34 -5.49 16.28
CA PHE A 274 17.03 -4.88 16.08
C PHE A 274 15.95 -5.69 16.80
N ARG A 275 15.25 -5.06 17.73
CA ARG A 275 14.30 -5.72 18.63
C ARG A 275 13.22 -4.75 19.11
N VAL A 276 12.16 -5.29 19.71
CA VAL A 276 11.12 -4.54 20.42
C VAL A 276 11.38 -4.62 21.91
N ILE A 277 11.53 -3.46 22.57
CA ILE A 277 11.72 -3.32 24.01
C ILE A 277 10.59 -2.44 24.54
N ASP A 278 9.82 -2.93 25.50
CA ASP A 278 8.67 -2.21 26.09
C ASP A 278 7.68 -1.66 25.03
N GLY A 279 7.50 -2.41 23.94
CA GLY A 279 6.65 -2.05 22.80
C GLY A 279 7.29 -1.12 21.76
N TRP A 280 8.53 -0.66 21.98
CA TRP A 280 9.24 0.24 21.06
C TRP A 280 10.30 -0.49 20.25
N PHE A 281 10.35 -0.21 18.94
CA PHE A 281 11.47 -0.66 18.12
C PHE A 281 12.77 -0.01 18.59
N CYS A 282 13.83 -0.82 18.67
CA CYS A 282 15.15 -0.40 19.09
C CYS A 282 16.19 -0.93 18.11
N LEU A 283 17.05 -0.04 17.61
CA LEU A 283 18.22 -0.37 16.79
C LEU A 283 19.49 -0.10 17.59
N ASN A 284 20.30 -1.12 17.80
CA ASN A 284 21.56 -1.06 18.57
C ASN A 284 21.37 -0.40 19.95
N GLY A 285 20.29 -0.78 20.65
CA GLY A 285 19.93 -0.27 21.98
C GLY A 285 19.30 1.13 22.03
N LYS A 286 19.06 1.78 20.89
CA LYS A 286 18.41 3.10 20.82
C LYS A 286 17.00 2.98 20.27
N ARG A 287 16.02 3.63 20.91
CA ARG A 287 14.65 3.71 20.40
C ARG A 287 14.66 4.30 18.99
N LEU A 288 13.85 3.71 18.12
CA LEU A 288 13.66 4.10 16.75
C LEU A 288 12.15 4.19 16.46
N PHE A 289 11.68 5.32 15.96
CA PHE A 289 10.36 5.37 15.34
C PHE A 289 10.48 4.72 13.94
N LEU A 290 9.77 3.62 13.70
CA LEU A 290 9.83 2.93 12.41
C LEU A 290 9.12 3.77 11.34
N LYS A 291 9.86 4.19 10.31
CA LYS A 291 9.39 5.00 9.17
C LYS A 291 9.44 4.10 7.95
N SER A 292 8.38 3.34 7.77
CA SER A 292 8.30 2.29 6.74
C SER A 292 7.38 2.71 5.60
N THR A 293 7.52 2.00 4.49
CA THR A 293 6.59 1.98 3.36
C THR A 293 6.80 0.67 2.59
N HIS A 294 5.86 0.26 1.73
CA HIS A 294 5.94 -1.05 1.08
C HIS A 294 5.94 -1.00 -0.45
N THR A 295 6.45 -2.07 -1.05
CA THR A 295 6.43 -2.32 -2.51
C THR A 295 6.07 -3.76 -2.81
N GLY A 296 5.26 -3.95 -3.86
CA GLY A 296 5.03 -5.27 -4.48
C GLY A 296 6.06 -5.63 -5.56
N ASN A 297 7.11 -4.81 -5.75
CA ASN A 297 8.09 -4.95 -6.84
C ASN A 297 7.43 -4.96 -8.24
N HIS A 298 6.50 -4.03 -8.47
CA HIS A 298 5.78 -3.92 -9.75
C HIS A 298 6.53 -3.00 -10.73
N PHE A 299 6.88 -3.49 -11.93
CA PHE A 299 7.54 -2.72 -12.99
C PHE A 299 6.65 -2.61 -14.23
N PRO A 300 6.76 -1.49 -14.99
CA PRO A 300 6.16 -1.42 -16.31
C PRO A 300 6.90 -2.34 -17.28
N LEU A 301 6.21 -2.77 -18.34
CA LEU A 301 6.69 -3.66 -19.42
C LEU A 301 6.88 -5.14 -19.03
N ALA A 302 7.28 -5.41 -17.78
CA ALA A 302 7.25 -6.74 -17.19
C ALA A 302 6.93 -6.61 -15.71
N TRP A 303 5.85 -7.24 -15.25
CA TRP A 303 5.24 -6.91 -13.97
C TRP A 303 6.18 -7.07 -12.78
N THR A 304 7.07 -8.05 -12.78
CA THR A 304 8.01 -8.30 -11.67
C THR A 304 9.45 -8.53 -12.13
N ALA A 305 9.63 -8.96 -13.38
CA ALA A 305 10.96 -9.17 -13.93
C ALA A 305 11.75 -7.84 -14.06
N PRO A 306 13.03 -7.78 -13.68
CA PRO A 306 13.92 -6.61 -13.76
C PRO A 306 14.27 -6.14 -15.19
N VAL A 307 13.31 -6.01 -16.10
CA VAL A 307 13.60 -5.58 -17.49
C VAL A 307 14.13 -4.13 -17.57
N LEU A 308 13.85 -3.32 -16.54
CA LEU A 308 14.40 -1.97 -16.33
C LEU A 308 15.13 -1.90 -14.97
N PRO A 309 16.38 -2.36 -14.88
CA PRO A 309 17.07 -2.58 -13.59
C PRO A 309 17.26 -1.31 -12.75
N ASP A 310 17.38 -0.14 -13.39
CA ASP A 310 17.52 1.15 -12.69
C ASP A 310 16.33 1.47 -11.76
N PHE A 311 15.14 0.96 -12.07
CA PHE A 311 13.93 1.26 -11.28
C PHE A 311 14.01 0.66 -9.88
N GLN A 312 14.64 -0.52 -9.74
CA GLN A 312 14.83 -1.18 -8.46
C GLN A 312 15.66 -0.34 -7.51
N ARG A 313 16.77 0.22 -8.00
CA ARG A 313 17.63 1.09 -7.21
C ARG A 313 16.96 2.43 -6.94
N ARG A 314 16.23 2.98 -7.93
CA ARG A 314 15.54 4.27 -7.81
C ARG A 314 14.52 4.29 -6.69
N ASP A 315 13.69 3.26 -6.58
CA ASP A 315 12.69 3.12 -5.51
C ASP A 315 13.35 3.22 -4.12
N LEU A 316 14.49 2.54 -3.93
CA LEU A 316 15.24 2.51 -2.66
C LEU A 316 15.97 3.83 -2.36
N VAL A 317 16.58 4.45 -3.38
CA VAL A 317 17.20 5.79 -3.24
C VAL A 317 16.15 6.82 -2.84
N TYR A 318 14.99 6.82 -3.50
CA TYR A 318 13.90 7.74 -3.19
C TYR A 318 13.38 7.52 -1.78
N ALA A 319 13.15 6.27 -1.37
CA ALA A 319 12.73 5.96 0.00
C ALA A 319 13.71 6.55 1.03
N LYS A 320 15.01 6.29 0.87
CA LYS A 320 16.04 6.83 1.77
C LYS A 320 16.08 8.36 1.77
N ALA A 321 16.04 8.98 0.58
CA ALA A 321 16.12 10.43 0.43
C ALA A 321 14.93 11.17 1.03
N LEU A 322 13.75 10.55 1.05
CA LEU A 322 12.53 11.12 1.62
C LEU A 322 12.37 10.89 3.13
N GLY A 323 13.32 10.18 3.76
CA GLY A 323 13.37 10.01 5.22
C GLY A 323 12.82 8.68 5.75
N PHE A 324 12.48 7.74 4.87
CA PHE A 324 12.18 6.37 5.30
C PHE A 324 13.44 5.68 5.85
N ASN A 325 13.25 4.85 6.87
CA ASN A 325 14.31 4.03 7.46
C ASN A 325 14.09 2.53 7.28
N CYS A 326 12.93 2.12 6.77
CA CYS A 326 12.58 0.75 6.44
C CYS A 326 11.78 0.69 5.13
N VAL A 327 11.96 -0.38 4.36
CA VAL A 327 11.07 -0.75 3.25
C VAL A 327 10.56 -2.17 3.48
N ARG A 328 9.25 -2.34 3.35
CA ARG A 328 8.58 -3.64 3.42
C ARG A 328 8.38 -4.20 2.01
N PHE A 329 8.91 -5.39 1.74
CA PHE A 329 8.56 -6.15 0.54
C PHE A 329 7.34 -6.99 0.90
N ILE A 330 6.17 -6.47 0.54
CA ILE A 330 4.89 -7.00 1.01
C ILE A 330 4.52 -8.26 0.25
N SER A 331 4.27 -9.32 1.02
CA SER A 331 3.86 -10.64 0.53
C SER A 331 4.73 -11.14 -0.63
N GLY A 332 6.04 -10.91 -0.55
CA GLY A 332 6.97 -11.29 -1.58
C GLY A 332 8.39 -10.80 -1.31
N VAL A 333 9.38 -11.47 -1.89
CA VAL A 333 10.78 -11.21 -1.56
C VAL A 333 11.38 -10.01 -2.31
N ALA A 334 12.40 -9.40 -1.70
CA ALA A 334 13.30 -8.51 -2.42
C ALA A 334 14.17 -9.31 -3.40
N TRP A 335 14.67 -8.67 -4.44
CA TRP A 335 15.73 -9.28 -5.25
C TRP A 335 17.09 -9.14 -4.57
N SER A 336 18.02 -10.08 -4.78
CA SER A 336 19.31 -10.08 -4.07
C SER A 336 20.08 -8.76 -4.23
N GLU A 337 20.04 -8.16 -5.42
CA GLU A 337 20.68 -6.86 -5.68
C GLU A 337 20.03 -5.70 -4.91
N GLN A 338 18.73 -5.78 -4.63
CA GLN A 338 18.03 -4.80 -3.79
C GLN A 338 18.50 -4.90 -2.33
N LEU A 339 18.68 -6.12 -1.81
CA LEU A 339 19.18 -6.35 -0.45
C LEU A 339 20.64 -5.90 -0.30
N ASP A 340 21.49 -6.23 -1.26
CA ASP A 340 22.86 -5.73 -1.35
C ASP A 340 22.92 -4.20 -1.30
N PHE A 341 22.01 -3.55 -2.03
CA PHE A 341 21.94 -2.10 -2.04
C PHE A 341 21.38 -1.52 -0.73
N CYS A 342 20.38 -2.16 -0.11
CA CYS A 342 19.87 -1.76 1.20
C CYS A 342 20.92 -1.87 2.31
N ASP A 343 21.77 -2.91 2.26
CA ASP A 343 22.91 -3.08 3.15
C ASP A 343 23.85 -1.88 3.08
N GLU A 344 24.19 -1.45 1.86
CA GLU A 344 25.10 -0.33 1.59
C GLU A 344 24.47 1.03 1.90
N LEU A 345 23.17 1.17 1.67
CA LEU A 345 22.42 2.43 1.83
C LEU A 345 22.06 2.71 3.31
N GLY A 346 22.10 1.69 4.16
CA GLY A 346 21.60 1.79 5.54
C GLY A 346 20.09 1.94 5.58
N LEU A 347 19.38 1.10 4.82
CA LEU A 347 17.92 1.03 4.76
C LEU A 347 17.47 -0.33 5.28
N MET A 348 16.65 -0.36 6.32
CA MET A 348 16.16 -1.62 6.87
C MET A 348 15.14 -2.27 5.93
N VAL A 349 15.05 -3.59 6.01
CA VAL A 349 14.11 -4.38 5.22
C VAL A 349 13.21 -5.18 6.16
N TYR A 350 11.91 -5.09 5.89
CA TYR A 350 10.89 -6.01 6.36
C TYR A 350 10.51 -6.90 5.17
N GLU A 351 10.89 -8.17 5.23
CA GLU A 351 10.72 -9.13 4.14
C GLU A 351 9.66 -10.19 4.46
N GLU A 352 8.86 -10.53 3.45
CA GLU A 352 7.81 -11.54 3.48
C GLU A 352 7.95 -12.45 2.25
N CYS A 353 7.37 -13.64 2.27
CA CYS A 353 7.34 -14.51 1.09
C CYS A 353 5.97 -14.45 0.40
N SER A 354 5.87 -14.98 -0.81
CA SER A 354 4.61 -15.07 -1.58
C SER A 354 3.49 -15.86 -0.91
N ALA A 355 3.80 -16.60 0.15
CA ALA A 355 2.83 -17.35 0.93
C ALA A 355 2.20 -16.52 2.07
N SER A 356 2.64 -15.28 2.27
CA SER A 356 2.24 -14.47 3.42
C SER A 356 0.85 -13.83 3.32
N TRP A 357 0.16 -13.84 2.16
CA TRP A 357 -1.21 -13.32 2.03
C TRP A 357 -2.25 -14.44 1.86
N ASP A 358 -3.53 -14.17 2.12
CA ASP A 358 -4.67 -15.12 2.32
C ASP A 358 -5.11 -15.88 1.05
N THR A 359 -4.16 -16.12 0.16
CA THR A 359 -4.45 -16.56 -1.19
C THR A 359 -4.25 -18.06 -1.36
N ILE A 360 -3.56 -18.74 -0.43
CA ILE A 360 -3.40 -20.20 -0.48
C ILE A 360 -4.62 -20.91 0.14
N ALA A 361 -5.43 -21.55 -0.70
CA ALA A 361 -6.59 -22.35 -0.33
C ALA A 361 -6.23 -23.59 0.51
N GLU A 362 -7.25 -24.17 1.17
CA GLU A 362 -7.07 -25.30 2.08
C GLU A 362 -6.77 -26.58 1.29
N THR A 363 -5.52 -27.03 1.34
CA THR A 363 -5.05 -28.26 0.72
C THR A 363 -4.05 -28.98 1.63
N PRO A 364 -3.85 -30.30 1.47
CA PRO A 364 -2.81 -31.04 2.20
C PRO A 364 -1.39 -30.47 2.00
N GLN A 365 -1.11 -29.83 0.86
CA GLN A 365 0.20 -29.30 0.49
C GLN A 365 0.45 -27.87 0.97
N ARG A 366 -0.57 -27.17 1.51
CA ARG A 366 -0.46 -25.76 1.92
C ARG A 366 0.69 -25.52 2.89
N GLY A 367 0.75 -26.29 3.99
CA GLY A 367 1.77 -26.11 5.02
C GLY A 367 3.18 -26.32 4.48
N GLU A 368 3.36 -27.36 3.66
CA GLU A 368 4.65 -27.65 3.01
C GLU A 368 5.09 -26.53 2.06
N ARG A 369 4.17 -25.99 1.25
CA ARG A 369 4.44 -24.86 0.34
C ARG A 369 4.80 -23.58 1.11
N PHE A 370 4.11 -23.29 2.21
CA PHE A 370 4.44 -22.18 3.10
C PHE A 370 5.84 -22.34 3.72
N ASP A 371 6.12 -23.52 4.28
CA ASP A 371 7.41 -23.82 4.91
C ASP A 371 8.56 -23.75 3.90
N ARG A 372 8.34 -24.21 2.67
CA ARG A 372 9.31 -24.15 1.58
C ARG A 372 9.62 -22.71 1.19
N ALA A 373 8.60 -21.90 0.90
CA ALA A 373 8.77 -20.49 0.55
C ALA A 373 9.51 -19.71 1.67
N THR A 374 9.09 -19.92 2.92
CA THR A 374 9.73 -19.34 4.10
C THR A 374 11.20 -19.78 4.24
N ARG A 375 11.47 -21.07 4.07
CA ARG A 375 12.82 -21.64 4.20
C ARG A 375 13.78 -21.10 3.15
N GLU A 376 13.33 -21.05 1.90
CA GLU A 376 14.16 -20.62 0.78
C GLU A 376 14.49 -19.13 0.87
N MET A 377 13.51 -18.28 1.20
CA MET A 377 13.73 -16.85 1.48
C MET A 377 14.77 -16.65 2.60
N ILE A 378 14.54 -17.23 3.78
CA ILE A 378 15.45 -17.02 4.94
C ILE A 378 16.85 -17.54 4.63
N ARG A 379 17.00 -18.70 3.99
CA ARG A 379 18.33 -19.24 3.66
C ARG A 379 19.09 -18.33 2.71
N ARG A 380 18.42 -17.77 1.71
CA ARG A 380 19.00 -16.84 0.73
C ARG A 380 19.45 -15.55 1.41
N ASP A 381 18.63 -15.01 2.31
CA ASP A 381 18.71 -13.58 2.67
C ASP A 381 19.26 -13.30 4.09
N ARG A 382 19.36 -14.32 4.96
CA ARG A 382 19.77 -14.17 6.38
C ARG A 382 21.15 -13.54 6.65
N ASN A 383 22.03 -13.41 5.66
CA ASN A 383 23.31 -12.73 5.83
C ASN A 383 23.22 -11.21 5.69
N HIS A 384 22.15 -10.66 5.10
CA HIS A 384 21.99 -9.22 4.89
C HIS A 384 21.70 -8.48 6.21
N PRO A 385 22.57 -7.55 6.67
CA PRO A 385 22.33 -6.71 7.84
C PRO A 385 21.27 -5.62 7.62
N SER A 386 20.73 -5.44 6.41
CA SER A 386 19.52 -4.64 6.17
C SER A 386 18.25 -5.40 6.54
N VAL A 387 18.19 -6.72 6.32
CA VAL A 387 17.02 -7.53 6.66
C VAL A 387 16.88 -7.60 8.19
N THR A 388 15.90 -6.86 8.70
CA THR A 388 15.65 -6.67 10.13
C THR A 388 14.45 -7.44 10.64
N ILE A 389 13.47 -7.66 9.77
CA ILE A 389 12.18 -8.24 10.11
C ILE A 389 11.83 -9.33 9.10
N TRP A 390 11.51 -10.52 9.60
CA TRP A 390 10.78 -11.55 8.85
C TRP A 390 9.30 -11.44 9.19
N GLY A 391 8.43 -11.20 8.20
CA GLY A 391 7.00 -11.35 8.39
C GLY A 391 6.49 -12.66 7.85
N LEU A 392 5.52 -13.22 8.56
CA LEU A 392 4.90 -14.49 8.16
C LEU A 392 3.58 -14.28 7.43
N LEU A 393 2.77 -13.29 7.84
CA LEU A 393 1.40 -13.11 7.37
C LEU A 393 1.04 -11.64 7.09
N ASN A 394 0.08 -11.43 6.19
CA ASN A 394 -0.54 -10.16 5.85
C ASN A 394 -2.06 -10.34 5.79
N GLU A 395 -2.81 -9.58 6.61
CA GLU A 395 -4.29 -9.56 6.60
C GLU A 395 -4.99 -10.92 6.77
N ILE A 396 -4.31 -11.89 7.39
CA ILE A 396 -4.83 -13.24 7.59
C ILE A 396 -5.77 -13.29 8.80
N LYS A 397 -6.96 -13.88 8.60
CA LYS A 397 -7.92 -14.20 9.68
C LYS A 397 -7.54 -15.46 10.43
N ASP A 398 -8.14 -15.69 11.60
CA ASP A 398 -7.97 -16.95 12.30
C ASP A 398 -8.45 -18.12 11.44
N GLY A 399 -7.64 -19.18 11.38
CA GLY A 399 -7.80 -20.29 10.46
C GLY A 399 -6.59 -21.22 10.48
N PRO A 400 -6.61 -22.30 9.68
CA PRO A 400 -5.49 -23.26 9.65
C PRO A 400 -4.17 -22.62 9.20
N MET A 401 -4.22 -21.64 8.30
CA MET A 401 -3.01 -20.93 7.84
C MET A 401 -2.37 -20.10 8.96
N PHE A 402 -3.18 -19.33 9.69
CA PHE A 402 -2.72 -18.57 10.85
C PHE A 402 -2.07 -19.50 11.90
N ARG A 403 -2.73 -20.61 12.22
CA ARG A 403 -2.22 -21.60 13.19
C ARG A 403 -0.92 -22.25 12.72
N HIS A 404 -0.81 -22.61 11.45
CA HIS A 404 0.43 -23.13 10.87
C HIS A 404 1.58 -22.11 10.98
N ALA A 405 1.33 -20.83 10.67
CA ALA A 405 2.34 -19.78 10.79
C ALA A 405 2.79 -19.54 12.25
N VAL A 406 1.89 -19.67 13.22
CA VAL A 406 2.23 -19.61 14.66
C VAL A 406 3.24 -20.70 15.01
N GLU A 407 3.03 -21.93 14.51
CA GLU A 407 3.92 -23.08 14.74
C GLU A 407 5.23 -22.96 13.94
N ALA A 408 5.18 -22.36 12.76
CA ALA A 408 6.34 -22.15 11.88
C ALA A 408 7.43 -21.24 12.49
N LEU A 409 7.17 -20.56 13.62
CA LEU A 409 8.23 -19.85 14.36
C LEU A 409 9.41 -20.77 14.68
N GLN A 410 9.17 -22.06 14.98
CA GLN A 410 10.28 -22.99 15.27
C GLN A 410 11.17 -23.18 14.03
N LEU A 411 10.55 -23.37 12.86
CA LEU A 411 11.25 -23.45 11.58
C LEU A 411 12.07 -22.18 11.32
N VAL A 412 11.47 -21.00 11.48
CA VAL A 412 12.14 -19.71 11.28
C VAL A 412 13.37 -19.61 12.20
N ARG A 413 13.25 -20.00 13.48
CA ARG A 413 14.35 -19.93 14.46
C ARG A 413 15.45 -20.93 14.24
N ASP A 414 15.15 -22.08 13.64
CA ASP A 414 16.17 -23.07 13.25
C ASP A 414 16.99 -22.58 12.04
N LEU A 415 16.39 -21.75 11.19
CA LEU A 415 17.06 -21.17 10.02
C LEU A 415 17.81 -19.88 10.35
N ASP A 416 17.22 -19.05 11.21
CA ASP A 416 17.75 -17.77 11.65
C ASP A 416 17.21 -17.35 13.03
N SER A 417 18.12 -17.26 14.00
CA SER A 417 17.82 -16.83 15.37
C SER A 417 18.07 -15.34 15.62
N THR A 418 18.49 -14.57 14.61
CA THR A 418 19.12 -13.25 14.79
C THR A 418 18.24 -12.05 14.38
N ARG A 419 17.14 -12.27 13.67
CA ARG A 419 16.19 -11.22 13.26
C ARG A 419 14.93 -11.17 14.12
N LEU A 420 14.25 -10.01 14.08
CA LEU A 420 12.89 -9.87 14.60
C LEU A 420 11.94 -10.64 13.69
N VAL A 421 10.94 -11.31 14.26
CA VAL A 421 9.89 -11.99 13.50
C VAL A 421 8.54 -11.38 13.89
N LEU A 422 7.75 -11.00 12.89
CA LEU A 422 6.37 -10.56 13.07
C LEU A 422 5.42 -11.61 12.53
N LEU A 423 4.44 -12.00 13.34
CA LEU A 423 3.48 -13.05 12.98
C LEU A 423 2.56 -12.59 11.85
N GLY A 424 1.94 -11.41 11.98
CA GLY A 424 0.99 -10.94 10.98
C GLY A 424 0.75 -9.44 11.00
N SER A 425 0.81 -8.82 9.82
CA SER A 425 0.48 -7.42 9.59
C SER A 425 -1.04 -7.21 9.67
N GLY A 426 -1.48 -6.27 10.50
CA GLY A 426 -2.86 -5.82 10.69
C GLY A 426 -3.70 -6.63 11.67
N ARG A 427 -3.19 -7.76 12.17
CA ARG A 427 -3.86 -8.64 13.16
C ARG A 427 -5.34 -8.93 12.87
N TRP A 428 -5.66 -9.29 11.62
CA TRP A 428 -7.02 -9.65 11.21
C TRP A 428 -7.52 -10.96 11.85
N ASP A 429 -6.62 -11.69 12.51
CA ASP A 429 -6.86 -12.91 13.27
C ASP A 429 -7.68 -12.69 14.55
N GLY A 430 -7.56 -11.52 15.18
CA GLY A 430 -8.26 -11.20 16.43
C GLY A 430 -7.82 -12.03 17.66
N GLN A 431 -6.67 -12.71 17.63
CA GLN A 431 -6.20 -13.63 18.69
C GLN A 431 -5.16 -13.00 19.62
N TRP A 432 -5.58 -12.15 20.55
CA TRP A 432 -4.69 -11.42 21.47
C TRP A 432 -3.90 -12.29 22.45
N GLN A 433 -4.35 -13.52 22.67
CA GLN A 433 -3.65 -14.56 23.43
C GLN A 433 -2.45 -15.18 22.71
N THR A 434 -2.32 -14.89 21.41
CA THR A 434 -1.14 -15.16 20.60
C THR A 434 -0.37 -13.85 20.42
N GLY A 435 0.84 -13.78 20.98
CA GLY A 435 1.73 -12.64 20.76
C GLY A 435 2.06 -12.46 19.28
N SER A 436 2.40 -11.24 18.85
CA SER A 436 2.69 -10.91 17.44
C SER A 436 4.17 -10.77 17.13
N VAL A 437 5.01 -10.67 18.15
CA VAL A 437 6.44 -10.37 18.03
C VAL A 437 7.27 -11.53 18.54
N SER A 438 8.37 -11.83 17.88
CA SER A 438 9.42 -12.67 18.47
C SER A 438 10.77 -11.98 18.30
N ASN A 439 11.36 -11.52 19.40
CA ASN A 439 12.67 -10.88 19.39
C ASN A 439 13.80 -11.87 19.05
N PRO A 440 14.95 -11.38 18.53
CA PRO A 440 16.12 -12.22 18.30
C PRO A 440 16.42 -13.16 19.48
N GLY A 441 16.64 -14.43 19.17
CA GLY A 441 16.92 -15.52 20.12
C GLY A 441 15.70 -16.13 20.82
N LYS A 442 14.50 -15.54 20.71
CA LYS A 442 13.28 -16.07 21.34
C LYS A 442 12.61 -17.12 20.44
N ARG A 443 12.18 -18.24 21.03
CA ARG A 443 11.41 -19.30 20.32
C ARG A 443 9.92 -19.27 20.60
N THR A 444 9.45 -18.17 21.19
CA THR A 444 8.06 -17.94 21.55
C THR A 444 7.60 -16.61 20.98
N TRP A 445 6.29 -16.50 20.78
CA TRP A 445 5.63 -15.23 20.53
C TRP A 445 5.50 -14.45 21.84
N GLU A 446 5.87 -13.18 21.80
CA GLU A 446 5.92 -12.25 22.92
C GLU A 446 4.75 -11.27 22.84
N TYR A 447 4.25 -10.87 24.00
CA TYR A 447 3.10 -10.00 24.16
C TYR A 447 3.57 -8.54 24.27
N THR A 448 4.14 -7.97 23.21
CA THR A 448 4.79 -6.65 23.29
C THR A 448 3.89 -5.49 22.91
N TRP A 449 2.81 -5.72 22.17
CA TRP A 449 1.97 -4.66 21.62
C TRP A 449 0.50 -4.78 22.02
N GLY A 450 -0.23 -3.69 21.83
CA GLY A 450 -1.68 -3.63 22.05
C GLY A 450 -2.12 -4.19 23.40
N VAL A 451 -3.22 -4.95 23.40
CA VAL A 451 -3.75 -5.62 24.60
C VAL A 451 -3.29 -7.07 24.72
N GLU A 452 -2.33 -7.51 23.91
CA GLU A 452 -1.87 -8.89 23.86
C GLU A 452 -1.46 -9.38 25.26
N ALA A 453 -1.98 -10.53 25.69
CA ALA A 453 -1.64 -11.15 26.97
C ALA A 453 -2.05 -12.63 26.94
N PRO A 454 -1.41 -13.52 27.73
CA PRO A 454 -1.77 -14.94 27.75
C PRO A 454 -3.26 -15.22 28.04
N ASP A 455 -3.92 -14.33 28.81
CA ASP A 455 -5.32 -14.40 29.21
C ASP A 455 -6.24 -13.43 28.43
N ALA A 456 -5.71 -12.79 27.38
CA ALA A 456 -6.51 -11.87 26.56
C ALA A 456 -7.64 -12.61 25.82
N THR A 457 -8.79 -11.95 25.71
CA THR A 457 -9.97 -12.52 25.05
C THR A 457 -9.91 -12.25 23.53
N PRO A 458 -10.09 -13.27 22.68
CA PRO A 458 -10.20 -13.08 21.23
C PRO A 458 -11.36 -12.16 20.85
N VAL A 459 -11.25 -11.52 19.69
CA VAL A 459 -12.33 -10.73 19.10
C VAL A 459 -12.68 -11.24 17.70
N ASN A 460 -13.95 -11.06 17.30
CA ASN A 460 -14.42 -11.45 15.98
C ASN A 460 -14.00 -10.43 14.92
N GLY A 461 -12.74 -10.51 14.51
CA GLY A 461 -12.18 -9.74 13.39
C GLY A 461 -12.29 -8.21 13.53
N PRO A 462 -12.02 -7.48 12.44
CA PRO A 462 -12.05 -6.03 12.48
C PRO A 462 -13.46 -5.46 12.58
N SER A 463 -13.64 -4.48 13.46
CA SER A 463 -14.93 -3.85 13.78
C SER A 463 -14.91 -2.32 13.69
N SER A 464 -13.74 -1.74 13.38
CA SER A 464 -13.49 -0.30 13.34
C SER A 464 -13.10 0.17 11.93
N PRO A 465 -13.17 1.49 11.65
CA PRO A 465 -12.81 2.04 10.34
C PRO A 465 -11.43 1.56 9.85
N GLY A 466 -11.34 1.18 8.59
CA GLY A 466 -10.09 0.80 7.96
C GLY A 466 -9.59 -0.62 8.25
N GLY A 467 -10.42 -1.50 8.81
CA GLY A 467 -10.05 -2.91 9.01
C GLY A 467 -9.31 -3.18 10.33
N TYR A 468 -9.46 -2.31 11.34
CA TYR A 468 -8.84 -2.50 12.66
C TYR A 468 -9.71 -3.32 13.61
N ALA A 469 -9.09 -4.27 14.32
CA ALA A 469 -9.69 -5.00 15.43
C ALA A 469 -9.32 -4.33 16.76
N VAL A 470 -10.33 -4.00 17.58
CA VAL A 470 -10.12 -3.26 18.84
C VAL A 470 -9.12 -3.99 19.75
N GLY A 471 -8.08 -3.27 20.18
CA GLY A 471 -7.03 -3.79 21.05
C GLY A 471 -5.82 -4.38 20.31
N ALA A 472 -5.87 -4.51 18.99
CA ALA A 472 -4.74 -5.01 18.20
C ALA A 472 -3.49 -4.13 18.40
N GLY A 473 -2.35 -4.80 18.58
CA GLY A 473 -1.04 -4.18 18.72
C GLY A 473 -0.36 -3.83 17.39
N ASP A 474 -0.82 -4.43 16.30
CA ASP A 474 -0.44 -4.10 14.94
C ASP A 474 -1.75 -3.81 14.17
N ALA A 475 -1.79 -2.70 13.43
CA ALA A 475 -3.01 -2.11 12.87
C ALA A 475 -2.89 -1.78 11.38
N HIS A 476 -3.94 -2.10 10.62
CA HIS A 476 -4.22 -1.49 9.32
C HIS A 476 -5.30 -0.42 9.53
N VAL A 477 -5.06 0.81 9.09
CA VAL A 477 -6.08 1.89 9.15
C VAL A 477 -6.13 2.63 7.83
N TYR A 478 -7.11 2.25 7.02
CA TYR A 478 -7.52 2.94 5.80
C TYR A 478 -8.71 3.85 6.06
N PRO A 479 -8.49 5.14 6.41
CA PRO A 479 -9.59 6.03 6.71
C PRO A 479 -10.41 6.28 5.45
N SER A 480 -11.72 6.28 5.60
CA SER A 480 -12.57 6.73 4.52
C SER A 480 -12.45 8.24 4.29
N THR A 481 -12.65 8.68 3.05
CA THR A 481 -12.50 10.08 2.65
C THR A 481 -13.84 10.70 2.21
N PRO A 482 -14.05 12.01 2.45
CA PRO A 482 -13.33 12.84 3.43
C PRO A 482 -13.44 12.26 4.86
N GLN A 483 -12.38 12.42 5.66
CA GLN A 483 -12.32 11.87 7.03
C GLN A 483 -13.28 12.61 7.96
N THR A 484 -13.92 11.89 8.89
CA THR A 484 -14.79 12.49 9.92
C THR A 484 -13.99 12.87 11.16
N ALA A 485 -14.52 13.76 11.99
CA ALA A 485 -13.95 14.05 13.32
C ALA A 485 -13.80 12.76 14.18
N ALA A 486 -14.74 11.80 14.05
CA ALA A 486 -14.66 10.52 14.73
C ALA A 486 -13.51 9.65 14.22
N THR A 487 -13.26 9.61 12.90
CA THR A 487 -12.12 8.93 12.28
C THR A 487 -10.79 9.54 12.73
N ASN A 488 -10.70 10.87 12.75
CA ASN A 488 -9.53 11.59 13.22
C ASN A 488 -9.25 11.29 14.70
N ALA A 489 -10.29 11.37 15.53
CA ALA A 489 -10.20 11.05 16.95
C ALA A 489 -9.81 9.58 17.18
N PHE A 490 -10.31 8.65 16.36
CA PHE A 490 -9.95 7.23 16.43
C PHE A 490 -8.44 7.04 16.20
N ILE A 491 -7.86 7.57 15.13
CA ILE A 491 -6.42 7.44 14.83
C ILE A 491 -5.57 8.06 15.95
N ARG A 492 -5.95 9.24 16.44
CA ARG A 492 -5.21 9.95 17.49
C ARG A 492 -5.25 9.26 18.86
N ASN A 493 -6.26 8.42 19.10
CA ASN A 493 -6.47 7.71 20.36
C ASN A 493 -6.18 6.21 20.24
N LEU A 494 -5.70 5.74 19.08
CA LEU A 494 -5.38 4.34 18.88
C LEU A 494 -4.29 3.91 19.87
N GLY A 495 -4.53 2.83 20.61
CA GLY A 495 -3.62 2.32 21.62
C GLY A 495 -3.59 3.09 22.96
N LYS A 496 -4.49 4.06 23.19
CA LYS A 496 -4.44 4.95 24.39
C LYS A 496 -4.38 4.21 25.74
N ASP A 497 -5.03 3.06 25.84
CA ASP A 497 -5.17 2.26 27.07
C ASP A 497 -4.42 0.92 26.95
N SER A 498 -3.41 0.84 26.08
CA SER A 498 -2.68 -0.39 25.79
C SER A 498 -1.17 -0.18 25.76
N LYS A 499 -0.42 -1.26 25.51
CA LYS A 499 0.99 -1.14 25.09
C LYS A 499 1.06 -0.43 23.73
N PRO A 500 2.25 0.04 23.29
CA PRO A 500 2.41 0.69 21.99
C PRO A 500 1.82 -0.12 20.83
N VAL A 501 1.43 0.60 19.78
CA VAL A 501 0.83 0.08 18.55
C VAL A 501 1.77 0.35 17.38
N PHE A 502 1.95 -0.66 16.52
CA PHE A 502 2.55 -0.50 15.21
C PHE A 502 1.45 -0.33 14.16
N LEU A 503 1.48 0.74 13.38
CA LEU A 503 0.54 0.94 12.27
C LEU A 503 1.18 0.40 10.98
N SER A 504 1.09 -0.91 10.78
CA SER A 504 1.80 -1.62 9.72
C SER A 504 1.24 -1.37 8.32
N GLU A 505 0.07 -0.75 8.21
CA GLU A 505 -0.44 -0.11 6.98
C GLU A 505 -1.34 1.09 7.28
N HIS A 506 -1.06 2.19 6.60
CA HIS A 506 -1.89 3.38 6.58
C HIS A 506 -1.66 4.18 5.30
N GLY A 507 -2.73 4.66 4.70
CA GLY A 507 -2.63 5.53 3.55
C GLY A 507 -3.96 6.08 3.08
N THR A 508 -3.87 7.07 2.21
CA THR A 508 -4.94 7.60 1.36
C THR A 508 -4.29 7.77 0.00
N GLY A 509 -4.92 7.34 -1.09
CA GLY A 509 -4.33 7.42 -2.43
C GLY A 509 -4.66 8.73 -3.15
N SER A 510 -4.46 8.71 -4.47
CA SER A 510 -4.99 9.65 -5.46
C SER A 510 -5.73 8.86 -6.55
N LEU A 511 -6.28 9.56 -7.53
CA LEU A 511 -6.55 8.95 -8.83
C LEU A 511 -5.23 8.64 -9.53
N MET A 512 -5.19 7.52 -10.27
CA MET A 512 -4.06 7.21 -11.14
C MET A 512 -4.11 8.13 -12.37
N ASN A 513 -2.99 8.73 -12.76
CA ASN A 513 -2.93 9.59 -13.95
C ASN A 513 -2.86 8.75 -15.24
N VAL A 514 -3.91 8.02 -15.55
CA VAL A 514 -3.96 7.04 -16.65
C VAL A 514 -3.61 7.62 -18.02
N ILE A 515 -3.76 8.93 -18.22
CA ILE A 515 -3.42 9.60 -19.49
C ILE A 515 -1.90 9.75 -19.63
N ASP A 516 -1.24 10.26 -18.60
CA ASP A 516 0.22 10.43 -18.59
C ASP A 516 0.94 9.07 -18.55
N GLU A 517 0.45 8.15 -17.72
CA GLU A 517 0.95 6.78 -17.60
C GLU A 517 0.95 6.06 -18.95
N LEU A 518 -0.10 6.25 -19.76
CA LEU A 518 -0.18 5.68 -21.12
C LEU A 518 0.84 6.29 -22.06
N ARG A 519 1.06 7.61 -22.01
CA ARG A 519 2.05 8.28 -22.87
C ARG A 519 3.47 7.79 -22.57
N LYS A 520 3.77 7.43 -21.32
CA LYS A 520 5.07 6.83 -20.97
C LYS A 520 5.29 5.47 -21.63
N PHE A 521 4.25 4.66 -21.82
CA PHE A 521 4.34 3.44 -22.65
C PHE A 521 4.69 3.79 -24.10
N ASP A 522 4.07 4.84 -24.66
CA ASP A 522 4.36 5.30 -26.02
C ASP A 522 5.79 5.86 -26.14
N GLU A 523 6.28 6.62 -25.15
CA GLU A 523 7.63 7.20 -25.10
C GLU A 523 8.73 6.13 -25.18
N VAL A 524 8.52 4.98 -24.53
CA VAL A 524 9.48 3.86 -24.55
C VAL A 524 9.26 2.90 -25.72
N GLY A 525 8.28 3.18 -26.60
CA GLY A 525 7.94 2.34 -27.74
C GLY A 525 7.39 0.97 -27.35
N ALA A 526 6.68 0.89 -26.23
CA ALA A 526 6.08 -0.35 -25.75
C ALA A 526 4.98 -0.85 -26.69
N SER A 527 4.72 -2.16 -26.69
CA SER A 527 3.60 -2.71 -27.44
C SER A 527 2.26 -2.16 -26.90
N PRO A 528 1.36 -1.69 -27.78
CA PRO A 528 0.04 -1.23 -27.35
C PRO A 528 -0.83 -2.35 -26.77
N ASP A 529 -0.49 -3.61 -27.06
CA ASP A 529 -1.19 -4.81 -26.63
C ASP A 529 -0.71 -5.34 -25.27
N LEU A 530 0.24 -4.66 -24.61
CA LEU A 530 0.58 -4.99 -23.23
C LEU A 530 -0.68 -4.86 -22.35
N PRO A 531 -0.93 -5.80 -21.41
CA PRO A 531 -2.17 -5.77 -20.64
C PRO A 531 -2.32 -4.49 -19.79
N ASP A 532 -1.23 -3.98 -19.21
CA ASP A 532 -1.22 -2.71 -18.48
C ASP A 532 -1.64 -1.55 -19.38
N ALA A 533 -0.99 -1.43 -20.55
CA ALA A 533 -1.28 -0.38 -21.52
C ALA A 533 -2.73 -0.47 -22.01
N THR A 534 -3.25 -1.69 -22.22
CA THR A 534 -4.65 -1.93 -22.61
C THR A 534 -5.63 -1.48 -21.53
N LEU A 535 -5.40 -1.86 -20.27
CA LEU A 535 -6.24 -1.48 -19.14
C LEU A 535 -6.21 0.04 -18.91
N ILE A 536 -5.01 0.64 -18.90
CA ILE A 536 -4.81 2.08 -18.71
C ILE A 536 -5.47 2.87 -19.84
N ARG A 537 -5.32 2.44 -21.10
CA ARG A 537 -5.99 3.04 -22.26
C ARG A 537 -7.51 2.96 -22.14
N ALA A 538 -8.04 1.81 -21.73
CA ALA A 538 -9.48 1.65 -21.52
C ALA A 538 -10.02 2.56 -20.41
N MET A 539 -9.29 2.73 -19.31
CA MET A 539 -9.65 3.68 -18.25
C MET A 539 -9.63 5.12 -18.77
N GLY A 540 -8.57 5.53 -19.47
CA GLY A 540 -8.43 6.87 -20.04
C GLY A 540 -9.56 7.20 -21.03
N ALA A 541 -9.87 6.28 -21.95
CA ALA A 541 -10.93 6.46 -22.93
C ALA A 541 -12.32 6.61 -22.28
N LYS A 542 -12.62 5.83 -21.22
CA LYS A 542 -13.88 5.96 -20.47
C LYS A 542 -13.97 7.28 -19.72
N LEU A 543 -12.88 7.69 -19.07
CA LEU A 543 -12.78 8.99 -18.42
C LEU A 543 -13.07 10.13 -19.41
N GLU A 544 -12.39 10.14 -20.55
CA GLU A 544 -12.58 11.17 -21.57
C GLU A 544 -14.00 11.16 -22.16
N ALA A 545 -14.58 9.98 -22.38
CA ALA A 545 -15.95 9.85 -22.87
C ALA A 545 -16.97 10.46 -21.91
N ASP A 546 -16.89 10.15 -20.61
CA ASP A 546 -17.77 10.75 -19.61
C ASP A 546 -17.49 12.24 -19.42
N TRP A 547 -16.21 12.63 -19.45
CA TRP A 547 -15.79 14.03 -19.35
C TRP A 547 -16.42 14.91 -20.43
N GLN A 548 -16.40 14.43 -21.69
CA GLN A 548 -17.04 15.08 -22.83
C GLN A 548 -18.57 15.01 -22.74
N ARG A 549 -19.13 13.81 -22.48
CA ARG A 549 -20.58 13.59 -22.37
C ARG A 549 -21.22 14.51 -21.35
N TRP A 550 -20.53 14.78 -20.25
CA TRP A 550 -21.02 15.65 -19.18
C TRP A 550 -20.53 17.09 -19.28
N GLY A 551 -19.74 17.46 -20.30
CA GLY A 551 -19.31 18.83 -20.57
C GLY A 551 -18.40 19.42 -19.48
N PHE A 552 -17.38 18.68 -19.06
CA PHE A 552 -16.38 19.11 -18.07
C PHE A 552 -15.13 19.76 -18.69
N ASP A 553 -15.06 19.88 -20.02
CA ASP A 553 -14.14 20.73 -20.76
C ASP A 553 -14.24 22.22 -20.36
N GLY A 554 -15.40 22.64 -19.85
CA GLY A 554 -15.58 23.97 -19.24
C GLY A 554 -15.04 24.10 -17.80
N VAL A 555 -14.48 23.04 -17.21
CA VAL A 555 -13.95 23.01 -15.84
C VAL A 555 -12.43 22.99 -15.86
N TYR A 556 -11.86 22.01 -16.54
CA TYR A 556 -10.44 21.94 -16.84
C TYR A 556 -10.24 21.93 -18.36
N PRO A 557 -9.12 22.48 -18.86
CA PRO A 557 -8.76 22.35 -20.27
C PRO A 557 -8.71 20.89 -20.72
N PHE A 558 -8.18 19.98 -19.89
CA PHE A 558 -8.13 18.55 -20.15
C PHE A 558 -8.49 17.73 -18.90
N ALA A 559 -9.02 16.52 -19.09
CA ALA A 559 -9.31 15.60 -17.98
C ALA A 559 -8.04 15.23 -17.17
N GLU A 560 -6.88 15.26 -17.82
CA GLU A 560 -5.58 15.03 -17.16
C GLU A 560 -5.26 16.08 -16.09
N ASP A 561 -5.67 17.33 -16.28
CA ASP A 561 -5.43 18.39 -15.28
C ASP A 561 -6.14 18.07 -13.96
N MET A 562 -7.32 17.45 -14.01
CA MET A 562 -8.03 16.92 -12.84
C MET A 562 -7.24 15.80 -12.16
N LEU A 563 -6.64 14.89 -12.93
CA LEU A 563 -5.82 13.80 -12.37
C LEU A 563 -4.58 14.36 -11.65
N ARG A 564 -3.93 15.39 -12.20
CA ARG A 564 -2.80 16.07 -11.55
C ARG A 564 -3.22 16.81 -10.27
N ASP A 565 -4.40 17.43 -10.25
CA ASP A 565 -4.94 18.07 -9.05
C ASP A 565 -5.32 17.04 -7.97
N SER A 566 -5.85 15.86 -8.35
CA SER A 566 -6.06 14.75 -7.41
C SER A 566 -4.76 14.33 -6.73
N GLN A 567 -3.65 14.23 -7.48
CA GLN A 567 -2.34 13.92 -6.91
C GLN A 567 -1.83 15.02 -5.94
N ARG A 568 -2.12 16.29 -6.21
CA ARG A 568 -1.81 17.40 -5.27
C ARG A 568 -2.66 17.30 -4.00
N LEU A 569 -3.95 17.00 -4.13
CA LEU A 569 -4.85 16.83 -3.00
C LEU A 569 -4.39 15.67 -2.12
N HIS A 570 -4.05 14.53 -2.71
CA HIS A 570 -3.48 13.37 -2.04
C HIS A 570 -2.26 13.75 -1.17
N SER A 571 -1.31 14.53 -1.69
CA SER A 571 -0.17 15.02 -0.91
C SER A 571 -0.62 15.81 0.33
N ARG A 572 -1.62 16.70 0.20
CA ARG A 572 -2.19 17.43 1.37
C ARG A 572 -2.85 16.49 2.37
N GLN A 573 -3.52 15.43 1.93
CA GLN A 573 -4.18 14.47 2.81
C GLN A 573 -3.18 13.60 3.59
N ARG A 574 -2.06 13.22 2.96
CA ARG A 574 -0.96 12.57 3.67
C ARG A 574 -0.42 13.42 4.82
N ARG A 575 -0.37 14.75 4.65
CA ARG A 575 0.01 15.67 5.74
C ARG A 575 -0.92 15.56 6.95
N LEU A 576 -2.23 15.45 6.73
CA LEU A 576 -3.19 15.18 7.81
C LEU A 576 -2.91 13.83 8.47
N GLY A 577 -2.66 12.77 7.70
CA GLY A 577 -2.27 11.47 8.23
C GLY A 577 -1.05 11.55 9.16
N PHE A 578 0.00 12.28 8.74
CA PHE A 578 1.15 12.59 9.60
C PHE A 578 0.74 13.33 10.86
N ASP A 579 -0.06 14.39 10.79
CA ASP A 579 -0.52 15.13 11.98
C ASP A 579 -1.23 14.20 12.97
N LEU A 580 -2.16 13.37 12.48
CA LEU A 580 -2.92 12.43 13.31
C LEU A 580 -1.99 11.41 14.00
N ILE A 581 -1.13 10.74 13.24
CA ILE A 581 -0.24 9.69 13.74
C ILE A 581 0.83 10.28 14.67
N ARG A 582 1.48 11.37 14.26
CA ARG A 582 2.59 11.97 15.01
C ARG A 582 2.14 12.71 16.27
N SER A 583 0.85 13.05 16.37
CA SER A 583 0.26 13.58 17.61
C SER A 583 -0.07 12.51 18.65
N ASN A 584 -0.01 11.22 18.29
CA ASN A 584 -0.32 10.11 19.18
C ASN A 584 0.97 9.51 19.76
N SER A 585 1.07 9.50 21.10
CA SER A 585 2.26 9.02 21.81
C SER A 585 2.39 7.50 21.88
N GLN A 586 1.41 6.74 21.40
CA GLN A 586 1.38 5.27 21.47
C GLN A 586 1.90 4.58 20.21
N PHE A 587 2.13 5.32 19.11
CA PHE A 587 2.68 4.71 17.91
C PHE A 587 4.19 4.51 18.04
N CYS A 588 4.65 3.27 17.86
CA CYS A 588 6.07 2.94 17.79
C CYS A 588 6.65 3.06 16.36
N GLY A 589 5.79 3.26 15.37
CA GLY A 589 6.14 3.48 13.98
C GLY A 589 4.93 3.28 13.09
N PHE A 590 5.08 3.59 11.80
CA PHE A 590 4.09 3.21 10.81
C PHE A 590 4.68 2.96 9.43
N ASN A 591 3.95 2.19 8.64
CA ASN A 591 4.24 1.90 7.26
C ASN A 591 3.22 2.60 6.37
N LEU A 592 3.70 3.55 5.55
CA LEU A 592 2.89 4.24 4.57
C LEU A 592 2.57 3.29 3.40
N THR A 593 1.29 3.05 3.14
CA THR A 593 0.82 2.17 2.07
C THR A 593 1.26 2.71 0.71
N GLY A 594 1.94 1.84 -0.06
CA GLY A 594 2.43 2.09 -1.41
C GLY A 594 3.53 3.13 -1.56
N ILE A 595 4.74 2.70 -1.95
CA ILE A 595 5.75 3.62 -2.50
C ILE A 595 5.45 4.02 -3.94
N LEU A 596 4.93 3.09 -4.73
CA LEU A 596 4.62 3.26 -6.13
C LEU A 596 3.15 2.94 -6.39
N ASP A 597 2.61 3.44 -7.50
CA ASP A 597 1.27 3.11 -8.04
C ASP A 597 1.23 1.65 -8.55
N HIS A 598 1.56 0.70 -7.67
CA HIS A 598 1.55 -0.73 -7.97
C HIS A 598 0.12 -1.27 -8.02
N ALA A 599 -0.03 -2.46 -8.58
CA ALA A 599 -1.35 -3.05 -8.86
C ALA A 599 -2.31 -2.13 -9.65
N ILE A 600 -1.78 -1.16 -10.40
CA ILE A 600 -2.52 -0.20 -11.25
C ILE A 600 -3.51 0.62 -10.40
N THR A 601 -3.07 1.10 -9.24
CA THR A 601 -3.84 1.97 -8.34
C THR A 601 -3.13 3.31 -8.14
N GLY A 602 -3.80 4.29 -7.52
CA GLY A 602 -3.21 5.60 -7.24
C GLY A 602 -2.60 5.76 -5.84
N GLU A 603 -2.26 4.67 -5.15
CA GLU A 603 -1.83 4.72 -3.73
C GLU A 603 -0.39 5.22 -3.51
N GLY A 604 0.47 5.18 -4.53
CA GLY A 604 1.90 5.39 -4.43
C GLY A 604 2.34 6.80 -4.01
N VAL A 605 3.53 6.91 -3.43
CA VAL A 605 4.27 8.18 -3.28
C VAL A 605 4.65 8.74 -4.65
N TRP A 606 5.08 7.87 -5.57
CA TRP A 606 5.40 8.18 -6.95
C TRP A 606 4.56 7.34 -7.90
N THR A 607 4.53 7.77 -9.16
CA THR A 607 3.78 7.14 -10.27
C THR A 607 4.33 5.76 -10.62
N PHE A 608 3.64 5.04 -11.51
CA PHE A 608 4.06 3.71 -11.96
C PHE A 608 5.44 3.75 -12.65
N TRP A 609 5.79 4.88 -13.28
CA TRP A 609 7.10 5.16 -13.89
C TRP A 609 8.12 5.86 -12.96
N ARG A 610 7.85 5.91 -11.65
CA ARG A 610 8.74 6.51 -10.63
C ARG A 610 8.96 8.02 -10.81
N GLU A 611 7.93 8.75 -11.21
CA GLU A 611 7.92 10.22 -11.13
C GLU A 611 7.26 10.65 -9.81
N PHE A 612 7.86 11.61 -9.11
CA PHE A 612 7.27 12.11 -7.86
C PHE A 612 5.92 12.76 -8.11
N LYS A 613 4.91 12.35 -7.34
CA LYS A 613 3.62 13.06 -7.35
C LYS A 613 3.82 14.51 -6.88
N PRO A 614 3.10 15.49 -7.45
CA PRO A 614 3.26 16.90 -7.09
C PRO A 614 3.13 17.14 -5.57
N GLY A 615 4.17 17.77 -4.99
CA GLY A 615 4.22 18.16 -3.57
C GLY A 615 4.54 17.03 -2.58
N VAL A 616 4.64 15.77 -3.03
CA VAL A 616 4.79 14.63 -2.12
C VAL A 616 6.11 14.64 -1.34
N ALA A 617 7.20 15.09 -1.98
CA ALA A 617 8.52 15.12 -1.36
C ALA A 617 8.56 16.10 -0.17
N ASP A 618 7.92 17.26 -0.31
CA ASP A 618 7.82 18.25 0.77
C ASP A 618 6.99 17.71 1.93
N VAL A 619 5.87 17.04 1.64
CA VAL A 619 5.00 16.43 2.66
C VAL A 619 5.71 15.31 3.40
N LEU A 620 6.48 14.45 2.73
CA LEU A 620 7.20 13.37 3.39
C LEU A 620 8.37 13.89 4.23
N ARG A 621 9.14 14.86 3.73
CA ARG A 621 10.21 15.49 4.51
C ARG A 621 9.66 16.17 5.78
N ASP A 622 8.53 16.86 5.65
CA ASP A 622 7.80 17.46 6.77
C ASP A 622 7.22 16.39 7.71
N GLY A 623 6.65 15.32 7.14
CA GLY A 623 6.09 14.14 7.82
C GLY A 623 7.05 13.45 8.74
N TRP A 624 8.23 13.15 8.20
CA TRP A 624 9.28 12.37 8.84
C TRP A 624 10.26 13.20 9.65
N ALA A 625 10.05 14.51 9.76
CA ALA A 625 10.87 15.38 10.56
C ALA A 625 10.92 14.88 12.02
N PRO A 626 12.12 14.66 12.59
CA PRO A 626 12.27 14.18 13.96
C PRO A 626 11.64 15.11 15.02
N LEU A 627 11.52 16.40 14.71
CA LEU A 627 10.83 17.40 15.52
C LEU A 627 9.77 18.09 14.66
N ARG A 628 8.49 18.02 15.03
CA ARG A 628 7.36 18.50 14.21
C ARG A 628 6.20 18.99 15.07
N TRP A 629 5.54 20.06 14.64
CA TRP A 629 4.20 20.44 15.10
C TRP A 629 3.11 19.64 14.35
N CYS A 630 2.16 19.13 15.13
CA CYS A 630 0.89 18.60 14.64
C CYS A 630 -0.20 19.60 15.06
N LEU A 631 -0.71 20.36 14.10
CA LEU A 631 -1.66 21.45 14.32
C LEU A 631 -3.04 21.09 13.81
N PHE A 632 -4.06 21.29 14.64
CA PHE A 632 -5.46 21.02 14.31
C PHE A 632 -6.33 22.25 14.52
N VAL A 633 -7.28 22.44 13.60
CA VAL A 633 -8.35 23.44 13.68
C VAL A 633 -9.67 22.75 13.38
N ASP A 634 -10.63 22.84 14.29
CA ASP A 634 -11.95 22.21 14.16
C ASP A 634 -13.09 23.17 14.54
N PRO A 635 -14.05 23.47 13.64
CA PRO A 635 -14.09 23.03 12.24
C PRO A 635 -13.02 23.72 11.37
N ARG A 636 -12.59 23.05 10.28
CA ARG A 636 -11.67 23.63 9.27
C ARG A 636 -12.33 24.70 8.41
N HIS A 637 -13.64 24.59 8.18
CA HIS A 637 -14.46 25.62 7.56
C HIS A 637 -15.68 25.86 8.44
N GLY A 638 -15.67 26.97 9.17
CA GLY A 638 -16.70 27.31 10.15
C GLY A 638 -17.26 28.72 9.99
N TYR A 639 -18.21 29.05 10.86
CA TYR A 639 -18.71 30.41 10.98
C TYR A 639 -17.82 31.25 11.89
N ALA A 640 -17.57 32.51 11.51
CA ALA A 640 -16.63 33.39 12.21
C ALA A 640 -17.08 33.81 13.63
N ASP A 641 -18.38 33.77 13.88
CA ASP A 641 -19.04 34.05 15.15
C ASP A 641 -19.32 32.79 15.99
N GLN A 642 -18.97 31.61 15.46
CA GLN A 642 -19.10 30.34 16.18
C GLN A 642 -17.76 29.91 16.82
N PRO A 643 -17.80 29.09 17.88
CA PRO A 643 -16.59 28.54 18.48
C PRO A 643 -15.83 27.60 17.53
N LEU A 644 -14.50 27.67 17.54
CA LEU A 644 -13.59 26.71 16.92
C LEU A 644 -12.50 26.29 17.92
N THR A 645 -11.97 25.08 17.76
CA THR A 645 -10.90 24.54 18.61
C THR A 645 -9.56 24.64 17.89
N LEU A 646 -8.58 25.29 18.53
CA LEU A 646 -7.18 25.30 18.14
C LEU A 646 -6.41 24.31 19.01
N GLU A 647 -5.72 23.36 18.39
CA GLU A 647 -4.94 22.36 19.12
C GLU A 647 -3.54 22.19 18.51
N ALA A 648 -2.54 22.08 19.37
CA ALA A 648 -1.15 21.87 18.98
C ALA A 648 -0.49 20.78 19.84
N VAL A 649 0.11 19.81 19.17
CA VAL A 649 0.91 18.73 19.75
C VAL A 649 2.31 18.78 19.14
N LEU A 650 3.36 18.67 19.96
CA LEU A 650 4.74 18.60 19.50
C LEU A 650 5.18 17.13 19.42
N ALA A 651 5.47 16.65 18.22
CA ALA A 651 6.12 15.36 18.00
C ALA A 651 7.64 15.52 18.18
N ASN A 652 8.24 14.70 19.04
CA ASN A 652 9.65 14.76 19.45
C ASN A 652 10.27 13.35 19.44
N GLU A 653 10.95 12.98 18.35
CA GLU A 653 11.78 11.77 18.26
C GLU A 653 13.10 11.92 19.01
N ASP A 654 13.01 12.19 20.32
CA ASP A 654 14.16 12.33 21.21
C ASP A 654 15.15 13.45 20.79
N VAL A 655 14.66 14.46 20.06
CA VAL A 655 15.45 15.62 19.62
C VAL A 655 15.65 16.61 20.76
N LEU A 656 14.57 16.95 21.46
CA LEU A 656 14.58 17.84 22.61
C LEU A 656 14.81 17.03 23.89
N PRO A 657 15.86 17.34 24.68
CA PRO A 657 16.03 16.76 26.00
C PRO A 657 14.95 17.26 26.99
N PRO A 658 14.80 16.61 28.16
CA PRO A 658 13.93 17.10 29.24
C PRO A 658 14.19 18.57 29.57
N GLY A 659 13.11 19.35 29.66
CA GLY A 659 13.22 20.80 29.87
C GLY A 659 11.99 21.58 29.44
N GLU A 660 12.11 22.90 29.49
CA GLU A 660 11.04 23.87 29.19
C GLU A 660 11.44 24.78 28.02
N TYR A 661 10.59 24.80 27.00
CA TYR A 661 10.82 25.52 25.75
C TYR A 661 9.66 26.50 25.48
N PRO A 662 9.91 27.82 25.51
CA PRO A 662 8.92 28.82 25.17
C PRO A 662 8.40 28.66 23.74
N VAL A 663 7.10 28.83 23.58
CA VAL A 663 6.39 28.71 22.31
C VAL A 663 5.38 29.84 22.14
N HIS A 664 5.25 30.31 20.91
CA HIS A 664 4.34 31.35 20.50
C HIS A 664 3.40 30.83 19.41
N PHE A 665 2.11 30.86 19.68
CA PHE A 665 1.04 30.51 18.75
C PHE A 665 0.33 31.76 18.26
N ARG A 666 -0.06 31.77 16.98
CA ARG A 666 -0.79 32.88 16.35
C ARG A 666 -1.85 32.37 15.37
N VAL A 667 -2.95 33.09 15.26
CA VAL A 667 -3.84 33.03 14.10
C VAL A 667 -3.64 34.29 13.28
N HIS A 668 -3.28 34.12 12.02
CA HIS A 668 -3.09 35.20 11.06
C HIS A 668 -4.16 35.13 9.96
N GLY A 669 -4.77 36.26 9.62
CA GLY A 669 -5.79 36.37 8.58
C GLY A 669 -5.54 37.55 7.63
N PRO A 670 -6.52 37.91 6.80
CA PRO A 670 -6.37 38.95 5.78
C PRO A 670 -6.00 40.34 6.32
N GLN A 671 -6.34 40.63 7.58
CA GLN A 671 -6.09 41.90 8.25
C GLN A 671 -4.95 41.84 9.29
N GLY A 672 -4.21 40.72 9.35
CA GLY A 672 -3.11 40.52 10.30
C GLY A 672 -3.40 39.47 11.38
N VAL A 673 -2.74 39.59 12.53
CA VAL A 673 -2.89 38.67 13.66
C VAL A 673 -4.21 38.96 14.40
N VAL A 674 -5.06 37.94 14.53
CA VAL A 674 -6.39 38.04 15.18
C VAL A 674 -6.47 37.29 16.51
N TRP A 675 -5.49 36.43 16.78
CA TRP A 675 -5.34 35.73 18.05
C TRP A 675 -3.86 35.39 18.27
N GLU A 676 -3.39 35.47 19.52
CA GLU A 676 -2.05 35.02 19.89
C GLU A 676 -2.01 34.44 21.31
N LYS A 677 -1.10 33.49 21.53
CA LYS A 677 -0.86 32.85 22.83
C LYS A 677 0.63 32.55 22.98
N ARG A 678 1.22 32.95 24.10
CA ARG A 678 2.54 32.49 24.54
C ARG A 678 2.37 31.47 25.65
N THR A 679 3.09 30.36 25.55
CA THR A 679 3.12 29.30 26.56
C THR A 679 4.48 28.59 26.52
N THR A 680 4.59 27.44 27.15
CA THR A 680 5.83 26.65 27.21
C THR A 680 5.48 25.18 26.98
N VAL A 681 6.25 24.51 26.12
CA VAL A 681 6.22 23.05 26.03
C VAL A 681 7.18 22.48 27.06
N ARG A 682 6.71 21.48 27.81
CA ARG A 682 7.49 20.79 28.84
C ARG A 682 7.79 19.37 28.40
N ILE A 683 9.05 19.08 28.15
CA ILE A 683 9.53 17.70 27.93
C ILE A 683 9.83 17.10 29.31
N PRO A 684 9.11 16.05 29.74
CA PRO A 684 9.25 15.53 31.09
C PRO A 684 10.60 14.85 31.29
N GLN A 685 11.14 14.95 32.51
CA GLN A 685 12.26 14.11 32.93
C GLN A 685 11.73 12.72 33.27
N THR A 686 12.24 11.71 32.59
CA THR A 686 11.93 10.31 32.88
C THR A 686 12.96 9.72 33.85
N GLY A 687 12.55 8.71 34.63
CA GLY A 687 13.45 8.00 35.53
C GLY A 687 14.59 7.28 34.80
N PRO A 688 15.56 6.69 35.51
CA PRO A 688 16.66 5.94 34.88
C PRO A 688 16.11 4.85 33.94
N GLY A 689 16.44 4.95 32.65
CA GLY A 689 15.97 4.03 31.61
C GLY A 689 14.61 4.37 30.98
N GLY A 690 13.86 5.32 31.53
CA GLY A 690 12.61 5.80 30.91
C GLY A 690 12.89 6.74 29.75
N GLN A 691 12.05 6.70 28.72
CA GLN A 691 12.18 7.56 27.54
C GLN A 691 11.04 8.59 27.49
N PRO A 692 11.31 9.86 27.09
CA PRO A 692 10.26 10.86 27.03
C PRO A 692 9.18 10.46 26.00
N PRO A 693 7.95 10.99 26.13
CA PRO A 693 6.90 10.72 25.15
C PRO A 693 7.29 11.28 23.78
N LEU A 694 6.98 10.53 22.72
CA LEU A 694 7.22 10.97 21.34
C LEU A 694 6.24 12.04 20.86
N ALA A 695 5.16 12.29 21.59
CA ALA A 695 4.19 13.34 21.32
C ALA A 695 3.81 14.06 22.62
N VAL A 696 3.84 15.38 22.62
CA VAL A 696 3.59 16.23 23.79
C VAL A 696 2.47 17.22 23.48
N PRO A 697 1.27 17.07 24.07
CA PRO A 697 0.22 18.07 23.95
C PRO A 697 0.67 19.41 24.55
N VAL A 698 0.44 20.52 23.82
CA VAL A 698 0.91 21.86 24.23
C VAL A 698 -0.23 22.86 24.35
N LEU A 699 -1.18 22.83 23.42
CA LEU A 699 -2.31 23.75 23.38
C LEU A 699 -3.58 22.98 22.99
N LYS A 700 -4.69 23.26 23.68
CA LYS A 700 -6.04 22.94 23.22
C LYS A 700 -7.00 23.99 23.77
N GLU A 701 -7.44 24.90 22.92
CA GLU A 701 -8.29 26.03 23.30
C GLU A 701 -9.45 26.20 22.34
N THR A 702 -10.64 26.41 22.90
CA THR A 702 -11.83 26.81 22.13
C THR A 702 -11.90 28.33 22.12
N VAL A 703 -11.97 28.91 20.92
CA VAL A 703 -11.96 30.36 20.70
C VAL A 703 -13.09 30.77 19.75
N THR A 704 -13.58 31.99 19.90
CA THR A 704 -14.45 32.65 18.93
C THR A 704 -13.72 33.89 18.45
N LEU A 705 -13.45 33.99 17.14
CA LEU A 705 -12.60 35.04 16.61
C LEU A 705 -13.37 36.31 16.24
N GLY A 706 -14.64 36.20 15.82
CA GLY A 706 -15.46 37.38 15.47
C GLY A 706 -14.90 38.19 14.30
N VAL A 707 -14.29 37.50 13.33
CA VAL A 707 -13.53 38.09 12.21
C VAL A 707 -14.33 38.09 10.91
N ALA A 708 -13.82 38.78 9.88
CA ALA A 708 -14.43 38.76 8.55
C ALA A 708 -14.26 37.40 7.85
N SER A 709 -15.12 37.11 6.88
CA SER A 709 -14.98 35.94 6.01
C SER A 709 -13.62 35.94 5.31
N GLY A 710 -12.92 34.80 5.32
CA GLY A 710 -11.57 34.72 4.76
C GLY A 710 -10.83 33.43 5.08
N VAL A 711 -9.60 33.37 4.57
CA VAL A 711 -8.63 32.31 4.86
C VAL A 711 -7.75 32.75 6.01
N TYR A 712 -7.55 31.85 6.97
CA TYR A 712 -6.76 32.07 8.18
C TYR A 712 -5.72 30.96 8.32
N GLU A 713 -4.63 31.27 9.01
CA GLU A 713 -3.54 30.33 9.28
C GLU A 713 -3.30 30.27 10.79
N PHE A 714 -3.38 29.07 11.36
CA PHE A 714 -2.91 28.76 12.71
C PHE A 714 -1.43 28.37 12.67
N ALA A 715 -0.60 29.14 13.37
CA ALA A 715 0.85 29.07 13.31
C ALA A 715 1.46 28.81 14.70
N ALA A 716 2.53 28.01 14.74
CA ALA A 716 3.31 27.73 15.94
C ALA A 716 4.79 28.06 15.72
N CYS A 717 5.43 28.70 16.71
CA CYS A 717 6.86 29.01 16.67
C CYS A 717 7.51 28.63 18.00
N LEU A 718 8.49 27.72 17.95
CA LEU A 718 9.32 27.41 19.11
C LEU A 718 10.43 28.45 19.20
N GLU A 719 10.49 29.21 20.30
CA GLU A 719 11.40 30.38 20.38
C GLU A 719 12.87 29.98 20.62
N ARG A 720 13.12 28.77 21.13
CA ARG A 720 14.45 28.19 21.33
C ARG A 720 14.42 26.67 21.39
N GLY A 721 15.58 26.03 21.19
CA GLY A 721 15.78 24.58 21.37
C GLY A 721 15.70 23.75 20.10
N GLY A 722 14.94 24.19 19.09
CA GLY A 722 14.87 23.52 17.79
C GLY A 722 14.00 24.27 16.78
N CYS A 723 13.91 23.72 15.57
CA CYS A 723 13.07 24.23 14.48
C CYS A 723 12.10 23.13 14.02
N PRO A 724 10.95 22.95 14.70
CA PRO A 724 9.98 21.93 14.32
C PRO A 724 9.43 22.18 12.90
N ALA A 725 9.23 21.11 12.13
CA ALA A 725 8.46 21.17 10.89
C ALA A 725 6.94 21.29 11.18
N GLY A 726 6.09 21.37 10.15
CA GLY A 726 4.62 21.34 10.29
C GLY A 726 4.00 22.56 10.96
N ASP A 727 4.68 23.70 10.96
CA ASP A 727 4.44 24.85 11.85
C ASP A 727 3.25 25.75 11.47
N ARG A 728 2.50 25.41 10.41
CA ARG A 728 1.37 26.18 9.88
C ARG A 728 0.20 25.29 9.46
N ARG A 729 -1.04 25.72 9.74
CA ARG A 729 -2.28 25.06 9.31
C ARG A 729 -3.30 26.09 8.81
N GLU A 730 -3.72 25.97 7.55
CA GLU A 730 -4.77 26.79 6.97
C GLU A 730 -6.18 26.33 7.39
N PHE A 731 -7.10 27.28 7.57
CA PHE A 731 -8.53 27.06 7.77
C PHE A 731 -9.34 28.26 7.25
N ARG A 732 -10.67 28.13 7.18
CA ARG A 732 -11.56 29.14 6.62
C ARG A 732 -12.67 29.50 7.58
N LEU A 733 -13.01 30.78 7.61
CA LEU A 733 -14.18 31.30 8.31
C LEU A 733 -15.10 32.05 7.35
N SER A 734 -16.40 31.90 7.56
CA SER A 734 -17.45 32.56 6.79
C SER A 734 -18.43 33.28 7.73
N SER A 735 -19.07 34.34 7.26
CA SER A 735 -20.12 35.05 8.01
C SER A 735 -21.50 34.60 7.54
N GLY A 736 -22.42 34.35 8.47
CA GLY A 736 -23.83 34.12 8.13
C GLY A 736 -24.48 35.32 7.42
N ALA A 737 -23.95 36.53 7.61
CA ALA A 737 -24.40 37.74 6.91
C ALA A 737 -24.11 37.72 5.40
N ASP A 738 -23.18 36.88 4.94
CA ASP A 738 -22.84 36.72 3.52
C ASP A 738 -23.79 35.76 2.79
N LEU A 739 -24.71 35.10 3.51
CA LEU A 739 -25.69 34.20 2.92
C LEU A 739 -26.75 35.00 2.12
N PRO A 740 -27.13 34.52 0.92
CA PRO A 740 -28.06 35.24 0.06
C PRO A 740 -29.49 35.10 0.60
N GLU A 741 -30.30 36.14 0.47
CA GLU A 741 -31.72 36.03 0.78
C GLU A 741 -32.46 35.25 -0.32
N VAL A 742 -33.25 34.25 0.07
CA VAL A 742 -34.18 33.57 -0.84
C VAL A 742 -35.52 34.29 -0.83
N ARG A 743 -35.99 34.71 -2.02
CA ARG A 743 -37.32 35.31 -2.22
C ARG A 743 -38.24 34.30 -2.90
N GLY A 744 -39.37 33.97 -2.27
CA GLY A 744 -40.38 33.07 -2.82
C GLY A 744 -41.00 32.17 -1.75
N THR A 745 -42.08 31.47 -2.09
CA THR A 745 -42.69 30.46 -1.21
C THR A 745 -42.27 29.08 -1.69
N VAL A 746 -41.46 28.38 -0.87
CA VAL A 746 -40.97 27.04 -1.17
C VAL A 746 -41.85 26.01 -0.48
N SER A 747 -42.25 24.97 -1.22
CA SER A 747 -42.93 23.81 -0.66
C SER A 747 -41.90 22.78 -0.18
N VAL A 748 -42.09 22.21 1.01
CA VAL A 748 -41.17 21.22 1.58
C VAL A 748 -41.87 19.91 1.89
N TRP A 749 -41.17 18.80 1.68
CA TRP A 749 -41.61 17.47 2.06
C TRP A 749 -40.45 16.72 2.72
N GLY A 750 -40.59 16.30 3.97
CA GLY A 750 -39.53 15.57 4.67
C GLY A 750 -38.30 16.41 5.05
N VAL A 751 -38.43 17.74 5.10
CA VAL A 751 -37.35 18.65 5.45
C VAL A 751 -37.40 18.98 6.94
N PRO A 752 -36.27 18.99 7.69
CA PRO A 752 -36.26 19.28 9.13
C PRO A 752 -36.81 20.66 9.50
N ASP A 753 -37.51 20.76 10.63
CA ASP A 753 -38.15 22.00 11.11
C ASP A 753 -37.23 23.23 11.18
N PRO A 754 -35.96 23.15 11.61
CA PRO A 754 -35.05 24.31 11.59
C PRO A 754 -34.87 24.90 10.20
N VAL A 755 -34.79 24.04 9.17
CA VAL A 755 -34.67 24.46 7.77
C VAL A 755 -35.99 25.06 7.28
N VAL A 756 -37.13 24.48 7.66
CA VAL A 756 -38.48 25.00 7.33
C VAL A 756 -38.66 26.41 7.90
N ALA A 757 -38.25 26.63 9.15
CA ALA A 757 -38.30 27.92 9.82
C ALA A 757 -37.38 28.94 9.15
N TRP A 758 -36.16 28.52 8.79
CA TRP A 758 -35.16 29.38 8.15
C TRP A 758 -35.58 29.86 6.75
N LEU A 759 -36.05 28.93 5.90
CA LEU A 759 -36.48 29.23 4.54
C LEU A 759 -37.93 29.75 4.42
N ARG A 760 -38.67 29.85 5.54
CA ARG A 760 -40.09 30.26 5.59
C ARG A 760 -40.97 29.45 4.63
N CYS A 761 -40.85 28.12 4.71
CA CYS A 761 -41.49 27.18 3.79
C CYS A 761 -42.96 26.88 4.12
N ARG A 762 -43.69 26.31 3.15
CA ARG A 762 -45.02 25.69 3.35
C ARG A 762 -44.93 24.17 3.19
N PRO A 763 -45.75 23.37 3.90
CA PRO A 763 -45.76 21.93 3.70
C PRO A 763 -46.29 21.56 2.31
N PHE A 764 -45.66 20.56 1.69
CA PHE A 764 -46.18 19.91 0.50
C PHE A 764 -47.39 19.04 0.86
N THR A 765 -48.50 19.25 0.16
CA THR A 765 -49.74 18.48 0.30
C THR A 765 -50.23 18.04 -1.07
N GLU A 766 -51.24 17.19 -1.18
CA GLU A 766 -51.85 16.83 -2.48
C GLU A 766 -52.57 18.02 -3.15
N ALA A 767 -52.89 19.07 -2.39
CA ALA A 767 -53.72 20.18 -2.83
C ALA A 767 -53.09 21.02 -3.95
N ARG A 768 -53.87 21.29 -5.01
CA ARG A 768 -53.41 21.95 -6.24
C ARG A 768 -52.91 23.40 -5.99
N PRO A 769 -51.66 23.74 -6.35
CA PRO A 769 -51.13 25.09 -6.17
C PRO A 769 -51.68 26.09 -7.21
N ARG A 770 -51.59 27.39 -6.91
CA ARG A 770 -52.06 28.49 -7.78
C ARG A 770 -51.01 29.00 -8.79
N GLY A 771 -49.78 28.48 -8.78
CA GLY A 771 -48.67 28.91 -9.65
C GLY A 771 -47.52 27.89 -9.73
N ARG A 772 -46.38 28.27 -10.33
CA ARG A 772 -45.15 27.44 -10.36
C ARG A 772 -44.70 27.17 -8.92
N ASP A 773 -44.37 25.90 -8.64
CA ASP A 773 -44.08 25.39 -7.30
C ASP A 773 -42.62 24.89 -7.27
N ILE A 774 -41.88 25.24 -6.23
CA ILE A 774 -40.55 24.68 -5.95
C ILE A 774 -40.72 23.75 -4.77
N ILE A 775 -40.32 22.50 -4.94
CA ILE A 775 -40.59 21.44 -3.98
C ILE A 775 -39.26 20.84 -3.53
N LEU A 776 -38.87 21.09 -2.29
CA LEU A 776 -37.72 20.44 -1.67
C LEU A 776 -38.15 19.13 -1.03
N VAL A 777 -37.47 18.05 -1.38
CA VAL A 777 -37.75 16.71 -0.87
C VAL A 777 -36.57 16.25 -0.02
N GLY A 778 -36.73 16.27 1.30
CA GLY A 778 -35.80 15.69 2.27
C GLY A 778 -36.10 14.21 2.51
N ASP A 779 -36.19 13.77 3.76
CA ASP A 779 -36.61 12.42 4.13
C ASP A 779 -38.12 12.41 4.51
N PRO A 780 -39.01 11.88 3.66
CA PRO A 780 -40.44 11.81 3.93
C PRO A 780 -40.80 11.04 5.20
N ALA A 781 -39.93 10.17 5.73
CA ALA A 781 -40.14 9.48 7.00
C ALA A 781 -40.19 10.44 8.19
N LEU A 782 -39.60 11.64 8.05
CA LEU A 782 -39.65 12.73 9.04
C LEU A 782 -40.95 13.56 8.97
N SER A 783 -41.86 13.27 8.04
CA SER A 783 -43.11 14.03 7.85
C SER A 783 -44.29 13.42 8.62
N GLY A 784 -44.90 14.19 9.51
CA GLY A 784 -46.12 13.82 10.25
C GLY A 784 -45.86 13.46 11.72
N PRO A 785 -46.92 13.23 12.53
CA PRO A 785 -46.78 12.96 13.97
C PRO A 785 -46.20 11.59 14.31
N GLU A 786 -46.13 10.65 13.35
CA GLU A 786 -45.53 9.33 13.52
C GLU A 786 -44.59 9.00 12.34
N PRO A 787 -43.38 8.46 12.59
CA PRO A 787 -42.47 8.00 11.55
C PRO A 787 -43.12 6.90 10.71
N ARG A 788 -43.14 7.06 9.38
CA ARG A 788 -43.66 6.04 8.46
C ARG A 788 -42.51 5.36 7.74
N THR A 789 -42.59 4.04 7.60
CA THR A 789 -41.61 3.24 6.85
C THR A 789 -41.65 3.52 5.34
N GLN A 790 -42.82 3.91 4.79
CA GLN A 790 -42.94 4.45 3.43
C GLN A 790 -44.00 5.55 3.34
N PRO A 791 -43.75 6.64 2.61
CA PRO A 791 -44.75 7.65 2.30
C PRO A 791 -45.83 7.12 1.33
N PRO A 792 -47.07 7.65 1.37
CA PRO A 792 -48.15 7.27 0.45
C PRO A 792 -47.78 7.45 -1.03
N ASP A 793 -48.06 6.44 -1.86
CA ASP A 793 -47.85 6.49 -3.32
C ASP A 793 -48.57 7.67 -3.98
N ALA A 794 -49.71 8.08 -3.43
CA ALA A 794 -50.49 9.23 -3.89
C ALA A 794 -49.68 10.55 -3.84
N LEU A 795 -48.84 10.75 -2.83
CA LEU A 795 -48.01 11.96 -2.71
C LEU A 795 -46.88 11.97 -3.75
N TRP A 796 -46.26 10.83 -4.01
CA TRP A 796 -45.28 10.69 -5.10
C TRP A 796 -45.92 10.94 -6.47
N ALA A 797 -47.10 10.38 -6.72
CA ALA A 797 -47.86 10.65 -7.95
C ALA A 797 -48.20 12.15 -8.09
N ALA A 798 -48.62 12.80 -6.99
CA ALA A 798 -48.89 14.24 -6.97
C ALA A 798 -47.63 15.09 -7.22
N LEU A 799 -46.48 14.70 -6.67
CA LEU A 799 -45.19 15.35 -6.91
C LEU A 799 -44.84 15.32 -8.40
N TRP A 800 -44.84 14.13 -9.01
CA TRP A 800 -44.45 13.98 -10.40
C TRP A 800 -45.43 14.63 -11.37
N GLU A 801 -46.73 14.61 -11.08
CA GLU A 801 -47.72 15.33 -11.88
C GLU A 801 -47.53 16.86 -11.81
N ARG A 802 -47.08 17.41 -10.67
CA ARG A 802 -46.72 18.84 -10.59
C ARG A 802 -45.46 19.16 -11.37
N VAL A 803 -44.43 18.33 -11.24
CA VAL A 803 -43.20 18.50 -12.03
C VAL A 803 -43.54 18.47 -13.51
N ARG A 804 -44.34 17.49 -13.97
CA ARG A 804 -44.80 17.39 -15.36
C ARG A 804 -45.51 18.66 -15.86
N ARG A 805 -46.14 19.43 -14.98
CA ARG A 805 -46.84 20.70 -15.27
C ARG A 805 -45.99 21.96 -15.12
N GLY A 806 -44.71 21.85 -14.75
CA GLY A 806 -43.80 23.00 -14.65
C GLY A 806 -43.27 23.31 -13.26
N ALA A 807 -43.47 22.44 -12.27
CA ALA A 807 -42.79 22.57 -10.98
C ALA A 807 -41.33 22.09 -11.05
N VAL A 808 -40.51 22.56 -10.11
CA VAL A 808 -39.13 22.07 -9.92
C VAL A 808 -39.06 21.30 -8.60
N ALA A 809 -38.74 20.01 -8.67
CA ALA A 809 -38.47 19.20 -7.49
C ALA A 809 -36.96 19.11 -7.26
N VAL A 810 -36.49 19.42 -6.06
CA VAL A 810 -35.09 19.25 -5.64
C VAL A 810 -35.05 18.14 -4.60
N ILE A 811 -34.42 17.02 -4.96
CA ILE A 811 -34.24 15.87 -4.06
C ILE A 811 -32.99 16.13 -3.23
N LEU A 812 -33.17 16.51 -1.96
CA LEU A 812 -32.10 16.80 -1.02
C LEU A 812 -31.60 15.54 -0.30
N CYS A 813 -32.41 14.48 -0.23
CA CYS A 813 -32.05 13.21 0.37
C CYS A 813 -32.32 12.04 -0.61
N PRO A 814 -31.29 11.44 -1.24
CA PRO A 814 -31.47 10.31 -2.16
C PRO A 814 -32.19 9.10 -1.54
N LYS A 815 -32.06 8.87 -0.23
CA LYS A 815 -32.70 7.75 0.47
C LYS A 815 -34.23 7.79 0.35
N ALA A 816 -34.82 8.97 0.16
CA ALA A 816 -36.25 9.13 -0.09
C ALA A 816 -36.75 8.39 -1.34
N LEU A 817 -35.86 8.12 -2.30
CA LEU A 817 -36.20 7.50 -3.58
C LEU A 817 -36.28 5.96 -3.51
N ARG A 818 -35.82 5.37 -2.41
CA ARG A 818 -35.67 3.91 -2.25
C ARG A 818 -37.01 3.22 -1.99
N VAL A 819 -37.21 2.06 -2.62
CA VAL A 819 -38.26 1.09 -2.28
C VAL A 819 -37.65 -0.31 -2.27
N GLY A 820 -37.53 -0.91 -1.09
CA GLY A 820 -36.77 -2.17 -0.94
C GLY A 820 -35.30 -1.97 -1.36
N ASP A 821 -34.83 -2.83 -2.26
CA ASP A 821 -33.46 -2.79 -2.78
C ASP A 821 -33.27 -1.82 -3.96
N ASP A 822 -34.35 -1.38 -4.62
CA ASP A 822 -34.28 -0.39 -5.70
C ASP A 822 -34.10 1.00 -5.10
N THR A 823 -32.89 1.54 -5.26
CA THR A 823 -32.42 2.82 -4.70
C THR A 823 -33.02 4.04 -5.39
N THR A 824 -33.67 3.85 -6.53
CA THR A 824 -34.21 4.92 -7.38
C THR A 824 -35.65 4.67 -7.82
N ALA A 825 -36.33 3.72 -7.20
CA ALA A 825 -37.67 3.26 -7.55
C ALA A 825 -38.69 4.39 -7.74
N ARG A 826 -38.57 5.47 -6.96
CA ARG A 826 -39.48 6.61 -7.01
C ARG A 826 -39.18 7.60 -8.14
N LEU A 827 -38.07 7.48 -8.87
CA LEU A 827 -37.75 8.40 -9.97
C LEU A 827 -38.74 8.24 -11.14
N PRO A 828 -39.12 9.34 -11.81
CA PRO A 828 -40.13 9.32 -12.87
C PRO A 828 -39.53 9.02 -14.26
N PHE A 829 -38.32 8.47 -14.32
CA PHE A 829 -37.58 8.24 -15.56
C PHE A 829 -37.78 6.81 -16.07
N ALA A 830 -37.64 6.61 -17.38
CA ALA A 830 -37.66 5.27 -17.97
C ALA A 830 -36.41 4.48 -17.54
N ASN A 831 -35.23 5.10 -17.65
CA ASN A 831 -33.99 4.57 -17.12
C ASN A 831 -33.63 5.28 -15.80
N ARG A 832 -33.88 4.60 -14.68
CA ARG A 832 -33.71 5.16 -13.32
C ARG A 832 -32.32 4.92 -12.73
N GLY A 833 -31.51 4.07 -13.37
CA GLY A 833 -30.19 3.70 -12.88
C GLY A 833 -30.20 3.25 -11.43
N ILE A 834 -29.15 3.57 -10.69
CA ILE A 834 -29.03 3.36 -9.24
C ILE A 834 -28.41 4.59 -8.56
N CYS A 835 -28.71 4.78 -7.28
CA CYS A 835 -27.91 5.60 -6.37
C CYS A 835 -27.14 4.64 -5.45
N ARG A 836 -25.81 4.66 -5.50
CA ARG A 836 -24.99 3.79 -4.67
C ARG A 836 -24.01 4.57 -3.81
N SER A 837 -23.71 4.01 -2.64
CA SER A 837 -22.57 4.41 -1.84
C SER A 837 -21.29 3.91 -2.48
N PHE A 838 -20.34 4.82 -2.70
CA PHE A 838 -19.01 4.52 -3.20
C PHE A 838 -18.08 4.17 -2.04
N GLY A 839 -17.22 3.18 -2.24
CA GLY A 839 -16.20 2.81 -1.27
C GLY A 839 -15.05 3.81 -1.31
N ASP A 840 -15.19 4.96 -0.65
CA ASP A 840 -14.12 5.95 -0.51
C ASP A 840 -13.21 5.58 0.66
N TRP A 841 -11.99 5.11 0.37
CA TRP A 841 -10.97 4.69 1.34
C TRP A 841 -9.58 4.95 0.74
N LEU A 842 -8.64 3.99 0.78
CA LEU A 842 -7.35 4.10 0.09
C LEU A 842 -7.55 4.42 -1.40
N TYR A 843 -8.54 3.77 -2.03
CA TYR A 843 -9.02 4.09 -3.36
C TYR A 843 -10.31 4.91 -3.23
N HIS A 844 -10.39 6.06 -3.89
CA HIS A 844 -11.53 6.97 -3.74
C HIS A 844 -11.90 7.64 -5.06
N LYS A 845 -13.03 8.34 -5.07
CA LYS A 845 -13.46 9.18 -6.20
C LYS A 845 -13.16 10.66 -5.94
N GLU A 846 -12.80 11.42 -6.98
CA GLU A 846 -12.82 12.89 -6.89
C GLU A 846 -14.18 13.42 -7.31
N CYS A 847 -14.74 14.31 -6.50
CA CYS A 847 -15.96 15.04 -6.83
C CYS A 847 -15.59 16.34 -7.53
N VAL A 848 -16.05 16.54 -8.76
CA VAL A 848 -15.72 17.70 -9.60
C VAL A 848 -16.98 18.51 -9.86
N ALA A 849 -16.90 19.82 -9.59
CA ALA A 849 -18.02 20.74 -9.78
C ALA A 849 -17.73 21.79 -10.86
N LYS A 850 -18.75 22.06 -11.68
CA LYS A 850 -18.70 23.16 -12.65
C LYS A 850 -18.85 24.51 -11.97
N ARG A 851 -18.37 25.57 -12.64
CA ARG A 851 -18.79 26.94 -12.33
C ARG A 851 -20.27 27.08 -12.68
N HIS A 852 -21.12 26.98 -11.67
CA HIS A 852 -22.56 26.90 -11.83
C HIS A 852 -23.26 27.69 -10.72
N ALA A 853 -24.50 28.15 -10.97
CA ALA A 853 -25.27 28.96 -10.01
C ALA A 853 -25.45 28.26 -8.65
N VAL A 854 -25.52 26.93 -8.64
CA VAL A 854 -25.58 26.11 -7.41
C VAL A 854 -24.35 26.30 -6.51
N PHE A 855 -23.19 26.59 -7.09
CA PHE A 855 -21.95 26.85 -6.37
C PHE A 855 -21.58 28.35 -6.31
N ALA A 856 -22.51 29.26 -6.57
CA ALA A 856 -22.23 30.69 -6.52
C ALA A 856 -21.75 31.13 -5.12
N GLY A 857 -20.56 31.74 -5.06
CA GLY A 857 -19.90 32.14 -3.82
C GLY A 857 -19.17 31.01 -3.07
N LEU A 858 -19.08 29.82 -3.67
CA LEU A 858 -18.38 28.65 -3.11
C LEU A 858 -17.21 28.23 -4.01
N GLN A 859 -16.33 27.36 -3.48
CA GLN A 859 -15.24 26.78 -4.28
C GLN A 859 -15.82 25.85 -5.35
N ALA A 860 -15.60 26.15 -6.63
CA ALA A 860 -16.03 25.34 -7.77
C ALA A 860 -15.19 25.64 -9.01
N GLY A 861 -15.48 24.93 -10.12
CA GLY A 861 -14.64 24.97 -11.31
C GLY A 861 -13.40 24.10 -11.17
N GLY A 862 -13.55 22.94 -10.51
CA GLY A 862 -12.49 21.97 -10.25
C GLY A 862 -12.97 20.89 -9.28
N ILE A 863 -12.01 20.13 -8.73
CA ILE A 863 -12.26 19.20 -7.62
C ILE A 863 -12.83 19.97 -6.41
N LEU A 864 -13.83 19.40 -5.74
CA LEU A 864 -14.35 19.89 -4.46
C LEU A 864 -13.30 19.62 -3.36
N ASP A 865 -12.67 20.66 -2.84
CA ASP A 865 -11.60 20.54 -1.84
C ASP A 865 -12.14 19.99 -0.52
N TRP A 866 -11.56 18.90 -0.02
CA TRP A 866 -11.96 18.26 1.23
C TRP A 866 -11.71 19.15 2.45
N ASP A 867 -10.73 20.05 2.42
CA ASP A 867 -10.53 21.02 3.51
C ASP A 867 -11.60 22.12 3.50
N TYR A 868 -12.26 22.36 2.36
CA TYR A 868 -13.32 23.37 2.21
C TYR A 868 -14.72 22.81 2.45
N TYR A 869 -15.01 21.61 1.93
CA TYR A 869 -16.34 21.00 1.96
C TYR A 869 -16.48 19.91 3.01
N ASP A 870 -15.40 19.27 3.43
CA ASP A 870 -15.40 18.24 4.47
C ASP A 870 -16.56 17.21 4.30
N GLN A 871 -17.38 17.00 5.33
CA GLN A 871 -18.51 16.05 5.32
C GLN A 871 -19.73 16.51 4.50
N VAL A 872 -19.69 17.67 3.82
CA VAL A 872 -20.69 18.06 2.81
C VAL A 872 -20.59 17.16 1.58
N ILE A 873 -19.37 16.73 1.23
CA ILE A 873 -19.16 15.75 0.17
C ILE A 873 -19.66 14.39 0.66
N SER A 874 -20.61 13.81 -0.08
CA SER A 874 -21.11 12.48 0.23
C SER A 874 -20.36 11.39 -0.54
N ARG A 875 -20.63 10.15 -0.14
CA ARG A 875 -20.18 8.96 -0.84
C ARG A 875 -21.22 8.44 -1.84
N GLU A 876 -22.41 9.02 -1.85
CA GLU A 876 -23.47 8.61 -2.75
C GLU A 876 -23.26 9.22 -4.14
N MET A 877 -23.49 8.44 -5.19
CA MET A 877 -23.53 8.94 -6.55
C MET A 877 -24.59 8.20 -7.38
N PHE A 878 -25.16 8.89 -8.36
CA PHE A 878 -26.10 8.32 -9.31
C PHE A 878 -25.33 7.75 -10.51
N GLU A 879 -25.58 6.47 -10.83
CA GLU A 879 -24.97 5.77 -11.95
C GLU A 879 -26.01 5.04 -12.81
N GLY A 880 -25.76 4.97 -14.11
CA GLY A 880 -26.57 4.20 -15.05
C GLY A 880 -27.85 4.88 -15.53
N GLN A 881 -28.19 6.08 -15.02
CA GLN A 881 -29.31 6.88 -15.54
C GLN A 881 -29.04 7.41 -16.95
N ASP A 882 -30.11 7.90 -17.59
CA ASP A 882 -29.99 8.82 -18.71
C ASP A 882 -29.15 10.04 -18.31
N THR A 883 -28.46 10.64 -19.28
CA THR A 883 -27.67 11.86 -19.02
C THR A 883 -28.61 12.98 -18.56
N PRO A 884 -28.35 13.65 -17.43
CA PRO A 884 -29.10 14.85 -17.06
C PRO A 884 -29.00 15.90 -18.17
N ASP A 885 -30.05 16.71 -18.36
CA ASP A 885 -30.00 17.90 -19.23
C ASP A 885 -28.91 18.89 -18.80
N GLU A 886 -28.59 18.89 -17.51
CA GLU A 886 -27.57 19.75 -16.92
C GLU A 886 -26.84 18.99 -15.80
N VAL A 887 -25.59 18.58 -16.07
CA VAL A 887 -24.69 18.01 -15.06
C VAL A 887 -23.95 19.14 -14.35
N VAL A 888 -24.13 19.25 -13.04
CA VAL A 888 -23.57 20.33 -12.21
C VAL A 888 -22.34 19.87 -11.44
N CYS A 889 -22.39 18.65 -10.90
CA CYS A 889 -21.31 18.01 -10.17
C CYS A 889 -21.30 16.51 -10.50
N ALA A 890 -20.12 15.95 -10.71
CA ALA A 890 -19.92 14.53 -10.98
C ALA A 890 -18.77 13.99 -10.13
N ALA A 891 -18.62 12.67 -10.10
CA ALA A 891 -17.51 11.97 -9.48
C ALA A 891 -16.79 11.09 -10.49
N PHE A 892 -15.47 10.99 -10.37
CA PHE A 892 -14.60 10.18 -11.25
C PHE A 892 -13.59 9.41 -10.41
N ALA A 893 -13.29 8.18 -10.81
CA ALA A 893 -12.26 7.34 -10.18
C ALA A 893 -11.53 6.51 -11.24
N THR A 894 -10.20 6.61 -11.26
CA THR A 894 -9.29 5.82 -12.11
C THR A 894 -8.34 5.00 -11.23
N GLY A 895 -7.96 3.79 -11.67
CA GLY A 895 -7.20 2.85 -10.84
C GLY A 895 -7.99 2.37 -9.62
N TYR A 896 -9.32 2.35 -9.72
CA TYR A 896 -10.21 1.93 -8.64
C TYR A 896 -10.44 0.41 -8.69
N ASN A 897 -10.58 -0.23 -7.53
CA ASN A 897 -10.82 -1.68 -7.44
C ASN A 897 -12.24 -2.05 -7.90
N CYS A 898 -12.45 -2.03 -9.21
CA CYS A 898 -13.65 -2.45 -9.92
C CYS A 898 -13.29 -3.05 -11.29
N PRO A 899 -14.21 -3.77 -11.96
CA PRO A 899 -13.99 -4.27 -13.30
C PRO A 899 -13.59 -3.16 -14.29
N GLY A 900 -12.40 -3.29 -14.89
CA GLY A 900 -11.86 -2.32 -15.83
C GLY A 900 -11.33 -1.02 -15.22
N GLY A 901 -11.24 -0.93 -13.88
CA GLY A 901 -10.50 0.09 -13.15
C GLY A 901 -11.04 1.52 -13.16
N TYR A 902 -12.20 1.75 -13.76
CA TYR A 902 -12.81 3.06 -13.88
C TYR A 902 -14.25 3.05 -13.35
N ALA A 903 -14.60 4.08 -12.60
CA ALA A 903 -15.97 4.35 -12.17
C ALA A 903 -16.27 5.85 -12.20
N SER A 904 -17.53 6.19 -12.46
CA SER A 904 -18.01 7.57 -12.49
C SER A 904 -19.48 7.63 -12.07
N GLY A 905 -19.94 8.83 -11.70
CA GLY A 905 -21.35 9.04 -11.34
C GLY A 905 -21.72 10.51 -11.23
N VAL A 906 -23.01 10.81 -11.31
CA VAL A 906 -23.54 12.17 -11.14
C VAL A 906 -23.83 12.43 -9.67
N MET A 907 -23.32 13.54 -9.16
CA MET A 907 -23.55 13.99 -7.79
C MET A 907 -24.71 14.98 -7.72
N ILE A 908 -24.74 15.94 -8.67
CA ILE A 908 -25.83 16.90 -8.85
C ILE A 908 -26.16 16.98 -10.35
N GLY A 909 -27.41 16.68 -10.70
CA GLY A 909 -27.89 16.71 -12.07
C GLY A 909 -29.35 17.18 -12.15
N ALA A 910 -29.69 17.96 -13.17
CA ALA A 910 -31.05 18.41 -13.44
C ALA A 910 -31.61 17.73 -14.69
N TYR A 911 -32.80 17.14 -14.55
CA TYR A 911 -33.51 16.39 -15.58
C TYR A 911 -34.83 17.07 -15.90
N ARG A 912 -35.18 17.18 -17.18
CA ARG A 912 -36.51 17.61 -17.62
C ARG A 912 -37.50 16.48 -17.43
N HIS A 913 -38.67 16.84 -16.93
CA HIS A 913 -39.80 15.93 -16.84
C HIS A 913 -41.09 16.70 -17.12
N GLY A 914 -41.69 16.48 -18.29
CA GLY A 914 -42.75 17.32 -18.82
C GLY A 914 -42.30 18.78 -18.99
N ALA A 915 -43.07 19.73 -18.47
CA ALA A 915 -42.75 21.16 -18.50
C ALA A 915 -41.84 21.62 -17.35
N GLY A 916 -41.54 20.74 -16.38
CA GLY A 916 -40.75 21.06 -15.18
C GLY A 916 -39.44 20.28 -15.11
N ARG A 917 -38.84 20.25 -13.92
CA ARG A 917 -37.52 19.66 -13.69
C ARG A 917 -37.42 18.88 -12.38
N VAL A 918 -36.56 17.86 -12.39
CA VAL A 918 -36.11 17.13 -11.21
C VAL A 918 -34.61 17.39 -11.04
N VAL A 919 -34.21 17.97 -9.92
CA VAL A 919 -32.81 18.15 -9.54
C VAL A 919 -32.47 17.07 -8.53
N LEU A 920 -31.56 16.18 -8.90
CA LEU A 920 -31.00 15.18 -8.00
C LEU A 920 -29.75 15.76 -7.33
N ASN A 921 -29.62 15.54 -6.03
CA ASN A 921 -28.45 15.92 -5.24
C ASN A 921 -28.07 14.77 -4.31
N THR A 922 -26.77 14.53 -4.20
CA THR A 922 -26.19 13.58 -3.25
C THR A 922 -25.42 14.24 -2.12
N LEU A 923 -25.05 15.53 -2.23
CA LEU A 923 -24.31 16.23 -1.16
C LEU A 923 -25.14 16.27 0.13
N HIS A 924 -24.46 16.17 1.26
CA HIS A 924 -25.04 16.15 2.60
C HIS A 924 -25.49 17.55 3.06
N ILE A 925 -26.39 18.18 2.31
CA ILE A 925 -26.82 19.57 2.53
C ILE A 925 -27.69 19.67 3.79
N LEU A 926 -28.65 18.78 3.97
CA LEU A 926 -29.55 18.80 5.14
C LEU A 926 -28.83 18.31 6.39
N GLU A 927 -27.93 17.35 6.26
CA GLU A 927 -27.17 16.75 7.37
C GLU A 927 -26.12 17.72 7.95
N GLN A 928 -25.67 18.70 7.15
CA GLN A 928 -24.69 19.71 7.53
C GLN A 928 -25.29 21.12 7.72
N PHE A 929 -26.62 21.23 7.71
CA PHE A 929 -27.31 22.51 7.94
C PHE A 929 -26.95 23.11 9.30
N ASP A 930 -26.67 24.42 9.34
CA ASP A 930 -26.26 25.20 10.52
C ASP A 930 -24.96 24.71 11.18
N ARG A 931 -24.25 23.79 10.53
CA ARG A 931 -22.96 23.24 10.97
C ARG A 931 -21.82 23.63 10.05
N HIS A 932 -22.10 23.71 8.75
CA HIS A 932 -21.09 23.96 7.74
C HIS A 932 -21.54 25.07 6.78
N PRO A 933 -20.83 26.21 6.68
CA PRO A 933 -21.25 27.35 5.86
C PRO A 933 -21.51 27.01 4.39
N ALA A 934 -20.74 26.09 3.81
CA ALA A 934 -20.94 25.66 2.42
C ALA A 934 -22.28 24.92 2.21
N ALA A 935 -22.77 24.15 3.19
CA ALA A 935 -24.05 23.44 3.08
C ALA A 935 -25.23 24.42 3.07
N ASP A 936 -25.21 25.40 3.97
CA ASP A 936 -26.25 26.43 4.07
C ASP A 936 -26.32 27.26 2.79
N ARG A 937 -25.14 27.67 2.27
CA ARG A 937 -25.06 28.38 0.99
C ARG A 937 -25.51 27.51 -0.18
N LEU A 938 -25.15 26.23 -0.23
CA LEU A 938 -25.60 25.29 -1.27
C LEU A 938 -27.12 25.17 -1.30
N LEU A 939 -27.76 25.06 -0.13
CA LEU A 939 -29.22 24.98 -0.03
C LEU A 939 -29.89 26.22 -0.64
N LEU A 940 -29.43 27.41 -0.26
CA LEU A 940 -29.97 28.67 -0.78
C LEU A 940 -29.71 28.84 -2.28
N ASN A 941 -28.53 28.44 -2.75
CA ASN A 941 -28.19 28.48 -4.17
C ASN A 941 -29.04 27.49 -4.98
N LEU A 942 -29.34 26.29 -4.46
CA LEU A 942 -30.23 25.32 -5.10
C LEU A 942 -31.66 25.86 -5.22
N VAL A 943 -32.18 26.49 -4.16
CA VAL A 943 -33.49 27.12 -4.19
C VAL A 943 -33.51 28.26 -5.21
N THR A 944 -32.50 29.12 -5.20
CA THR A 944 -32.37 30.25 -6.15
C THR A 944 -32.28 29.76 -7.59
N TYR A 945 -31.51 28.71 -7.84
CA TYR A 945 -31.41 28.06 -9.13
C TYR A 945 -32.76 27.48 -9.58
N ALA A 946 -33.52 26.86 -8.67
CA ALA A 946 -34.86 26.34 -8.95
C ALA A 946 -35.88 27.46 -9.25
N VAL A 947 -35.75 28.66 -8.64
CA VAL A 947 -36.57 29.84 -8.96
C VAL A 947 -36.32 30.34 -10.39
N GLY A 948 -35.07 30.28 -10.86
CA GLY A 948 -34.67 30.80 -12.17
C GLY A 948 -35.04 29.94 -13.38
N LYS A 949 -35.65 28.76 -13.19
CA LYS A 949 -36.06 27.82 -14.24
C LYS A 949 -37.58 27.73 -14.34
#